data_AF-T0KYN0-F1
#
_entry.id   AF-T0KYN0-F1
#
_cell.length_a   1.000
_cell.length_b   1.000
_cell.length_c   1.000
_cell.angle_alpha   90.00
_cell.angle_beta   90.00
_cell.angle_gamma   90.00
#
_symmetry.space_group_name_H-M   'P 1'
#
loop_
_entity.id
_entity.type
_entity.pdbx_description
1 polymer ?
#
loop_
_entity_poly.entity_id
_entity_poly.type
_entity_poly.pdbx_seq_one_letter_code
_entity_poly.pdbx_strand_id
1 'polypeptide(L)'
;MNEASKRLADTEAKAWADYKKAEREGAADGSSRIYPPGTEFLLIHAESQLMAAVVAVLHESLTEALKGFYKLRKAFVTLDGIMLQEAKALDKGGKADPPPLRPRMSDDKMPGSFDDDEFADLDQKEDSEIEFVDASEVPKSGAETPSEKKTNGLQAPAQDMATLSLDNSGTSTPQDDAKLAPLQVSSKMADDSDSDSNVFTNPVDIFIHSGANMCFGMLLFMLSMVPPAFSRLLYVVGFRGDRERGVRMLWKSTQFDNLNGAVAGLILLGYYNGLMGQADIVPAEIDFDAEAELVGYPAKKCAALLASMRQRYPDSRLWRVEESRVVAQQRRLADAIQLLTTGQESKMRQVTALNSFELALAAMSHQDWELMQKTFLRCLELNDWSHTLYYYMAGCAELELYRNAVHEKKDEDEVRRRKKKVEELFRKAPTVAGRKKFMARQLPFDIFITRKIQKWEDRAKEFKIDLADAIGVSPAQEMVNLWNGTKRMNDEELHKSIKSLAWERCTAPSEGIEKMQKTPDEAAIRSVCLAAIYRTLGQFDDGREVLSEVLAAERALFKGTTRDEYTMPMAHYEMAAIAWFECCKPESRKPAADEPADAEAQAKLVKEYRKKKMDECQEWLDKVVNWEAYVFDARLGMRVTAALETLRWFKRKNNWE
;
A
#
# COMPACT_ATOMS: atom_id res chain seq x y z
N MET A 1 10.35 -7.59 17.64
CA MET A 1 11.39 -7.38 16.61
C MET A 1 12.67 -8.12 16.97
N ASN A 2 13.26 -7.89 18.15
CA ASN A 2 14.53 -8.51 18.57
C ASN A 2 14.57 -10.04 18.48
N GLU A 3 13.52 -10.74 18.93
CA GLU A 3 13.44 -12.21 18.81
C GLU A 3 13.48 -12.67 17.34
N ALA A 4 12.78 -11.97 16.45
CA ALA A 4 12.79 -12.27 15.02
C ALA A 4 14.18 -12.02 14.41
N SER A 5 14.81 -10.88 14.72
CA SER A 5 16.18 -10.58 14.29
C SER A 5 17.16 -11.66 14.73
N LYS A 6 17.08 -12.11 15.99
CA LYS A 6 17.95 -13.17 16.53
C LYS A 6 17.74 -14.50 15.81
N ARG A 7 16.48 -14.94 15.66
CA ARG A 7 16.17 -16.20 14.94
C ARG A 7 16.64 -16.16 13.49
N LEU A 8 16.50 -15.02 12.82
CA LEU A 8 16.98 -14.83 11.46
C LEU A 8 18.50 -14.90 11.38
N ALA A 9 19.22 -14.28 12.32
CA ALA A 9 20.68 -14.36 12.38
C ALA A 9 21.17 -15.80 12.64
N ASP A 10 20.54 -16.52 13.57
CA ASP A 10 20.86 -17.94 13.85
C ASP A 10 20.60 -18.82 12.61
N THR A 11 19.51 -18.54 11.88
CA THR A 11 19.17 -19.25 10.63
C THR A 11 20.18 -18.92 9.53
N GLU A 12 20.54 -17.65 9.37
CA GLU A 12 21.52 -17.17 8.38
C GLU A 12 22.88 -17.85 8.58
N ALA A 13 23.36 -17.92 9.83
CA ALA A 13 24.62 -18.54 10.20
C ALA A 13 24.61 -20.07 10.01
N LYS A 14 23.53 -20.74 10.42
CA LYS A 14 23.38 -22.18 10.26
C LYS A 14 23.31 -22.59 8.79
N ALA A 15 22.50 -21.90 8.00
CA ALA A 15 22.37 -22.16 6.57
C ALA A 15 23.72 -21.98 5.84
N TRP A 16 24.51 -20.98 6.23
CA TRP A 16 25.86 -20.80 5.69
C TRP A 16 26.82 -21.94 6.06
N ALA A 17 26.77 -22.42 7.30
CA ALA A 17 27.58 -23.56 7.74
C ALA A 17 27.20 -24.85 7.01
N ASP A 18 25.90 -25.12 6.86
CA ASP A 18 25.38 -26.29 6.16
C ASP A 18 25.71 -26.23 4.66
N TYR A 19 25.64 -25.05 4.02
CA TYR A 19 26.11 -24.83 2.66
C TYR A 19 27.59 -25.20 2.50
N LYS A 20 28.46 -24.69 3.39
CA LYS A 20 29.90 -24.96 3.35
C LYS A 20 30.24 -26.42 3.60
N LYS A 21 29.43 -27.12 4.38
CA LYS A 21 29.54 -28.56 4.60
C LYS A 21 29.18 -29.33 3.33
N ALA A 22 28.04 -29.02 2.72
CA ALA A 22 27.58 -29.66 1.49
C ALA A 22 28.55 -29.42 0.31
N GLU A 23 29.14 -28.23 0.21
CA GLU A 23 30.16 -27.89 -0.79
C GLU A 23 31.42 -28.78 -0.65
N ARG A 24 31.80 -29.15 0.58
CA ARG A 24 32.96 -30.03 0.85
C ARG A 24 32.65 -31.51 0.63
N GLU A 25 31.45 -31.94 1.00
CA GLU A 25 31.02 -33.34 0.91
C GLU A 25 30.72 -33.76 -0.53
N GLY A 26 30.38 -32.80 -1.41
CA GLY A 26 30.13 -33.06 -2.83
C GLY A 26 28.79 -33.74 -3.09
N ALA A 27 28.57 -34.15 -4.34
CA ALA A 27 27.31 -34.76 -4.77
C ALA A 27 27.17 -36.19 -4.21
N ALA A 28 26.13 -36.44 -3.40
CA ALA A 28 25.73 -37.78 -2.98
C ALA A 28 24.86 -38.47 -4.05
N ASP A 29 24.66 -39.79 -3.94
CA ASP A 29 23.74 -40.55 -4.79
C ASP A 29 22.30 -40.02 -4.64
N GLY A 30 21.67 -39.59 -5.74
CA GLY A 30 20.35 -38.94 -5.74
C GLY A 30 20.38 -37.41 -5.67
N SER A 31 21.56 -36.79 -5.78
CA SER A 31 21.73 -35.33 -5.89
C SER A 31 21.02 -34.72 -7.11
N SER A 32 20.72 -33.43 -6.99
CA SER A 32 20.17 -32.63 -8.09
C SER A 32 21.05 -32.70 -9.33
N ARG A 33 20.43 -32.86 -10.50
CA ARG A 33 21.12 -32.73 -11.80
C ARG A 33 21.11 -31.29 -12.32
N ILE A 34 20.39 -30.40 -11.63
CA ILE A 34 20.15 -29.02 -12.04
C ILE A 34 20.98 -28.07 -11.18
N TYR A 35 21.05 -28.33 -9.87
CA TYR A 35 21.69 -27.47 -8.89
C TYR A 35 22.92 -28.14 -8.26
N PRO A 36 23.99 -27.38 -7.98
CA PRO A 36 25.11 -27.88 -7.20
C PRO A 36 24.69 -28.31 -5.78
N PRO A 37 25.43 -29.24 -5.15
CA PRO A 37 25.21 -29.62 -3.75
C PRO A 37 25.19 -28.41 -2.81
N GLY A 38 24.17 -28.34 -1.95
CA GLY A 38 24.01 -27.30 -0.94
C GLY A 38 23.25 -26.04 -1.40
N THR A 39 22.80 -25.98 -2.66
CA THR A 39 22.03 -24.84 -3.18
C THR A 39 20.76 -24.55 -2.36
N GLU A 40 20.14 -25.58 -1.78
CA GLU A 40 19.01 -25.47 -0.86
C GLU A 40 19.33 -24.67 0.41
N PHE A 41 20.54 -24.82 0.95
CA PHE A 41 20.99 -24.03 2.10
C PHE A 41 21.33 -22.60 1.70
N LEU A 42 21.85 -22.42 0.49
CA LEU A 42 22.13 -21.08 -0.04
C LEU A 42 20.84 -20.30 -0.30
N LEU A 43 19.77 -20.97 -0.76
CA LEU A 43 18.44 -20.39 -0.85
C LEU A 43 17.92 -19.95 0.53
N ILE A 44 17.98 -20.83 1.55
CA ILE A 44 17.57 -20.50 2.93
C ILE A 44 18.38 -19.31 3.47
N HIS A 45 19.67 -19.24 3.16
CA HIS A 45 20.52 -18.11 3.52
C HIS A 45 20.02 -16.81 2.87
N ALA A 46 19.69 -16.82 1.58
CA ALA A 46 19.10 -15.66 0.91
C ALA A 46 17.73 -15.28 1.48
N GLU A 47 16.84 -16.25 1.75
CA GLU A 47 15.55 -16.04 2.40
C GLU A 47 15.70 -15.35 3.77
N SER A 48 16.65 -15.81 4.58
CA SER A 48 16.93 -15.21 5.89
C SER A 48 17.41 -13.75 5.78
N GLN A 49 18.23 -13.44 4.77
CA GLN A 49 18.69 -12.07 4.48
C GLN A 49 17.56 -11.16 4.01
N LEU A 50 16.64 -11.67 3.17
CA LEU A 50 15.44 -10.93 2.75
C LEU A 50 14.54 -10.60 3.93
N MET A 51 14.24 -11.58 4.78
CA MET A 51 13.42 -11.37 5.96
C MET A 51 14.11 -10.43 6.96
N ALA A 52 15.44 -10.53 7.11
CA ALA A 52 16.20 -9.61 7.94
C ALA A 52 16.17 -8.17 7.39
N ALA A 53 16.21 -7.99 6.06
CA ALA A 53 16.05 -6.69 5.43
C ALA A 53 14.69 -6.06 5.74
N VAL A 54 13.60 -6.86 5.66
CA VAL A 54 12.25 -6.41 6.04
C VAL A 54 12.20 -6.00 7.52
N VAL A 55 12.74 -6.82 8.42
CA VAL A 55 12.79 -6.52 9.86
C VAL A 55 13.58 -5.25 10.14
N ALA A 56 14.69 -5.03 9.43
CA ALA A 56 15.54 -3.85 9.60
C ALA A 56 14.86 -2.56 9.10
N VAL A 57 14.10 -2.62 7.99
CA VAL A 57 13.31 -1.48 7.50
C VAL A 57 12.13 -1.14 8.43
N LEU A 58 11.56 -2.15 9.08
CA LEU A 58 10.52 -1.96 10.10
C LEU A 58 11.08 -1.52 11.45
N HIS A 59 12.40 -1.55 11.62
CA HIS A 59 13.06 -0.89 12.73
C HIS A 59 12.93 0.63 12.50
N GLU A 60 12.55 1.37 13.54
CA GLU A 60 12.25 2.81 13.44
C GLU A 60 13.53 3.68 13.30
N SER A 61 14.59 3.11 12.72
CA SER A 61 15.92 3.68 12.57
C SER A 61 16.38 3.68 11.10
N LEU A 62 16.90 4.82 10.65
CA LEU A 62 17.45 4.97 9.31
C LEU A 62 18.72 4.12 9.10
N THR A 63 19.56 3.97 10.12
CA THR A 63 20.81 3.19 10.03
C THR A 63 20.52 1.70 9.86
N GLU A 64 19.54 1.19 10.61
CA GLU A 64 19.09 -0.20 10.45
C GLU A 64 18.43 -0.43 9.09
N ALA A 65 17.63 0.52 8.60
CA ALA A 65 17.07 0.44 7.25
C ALA A 65 18.18 0.33 6.18
N LEU A 66 19.28 1.10 6.30
CA LEU A 66 20.44 1.01 5.40
C LEU A 66 21.13 -0.36 5.45
N LYS A 67 21.37 -0.92 6.65
CA LYS A 67 21.88 -2.30 6.81
C LYS A 67 20.93 -3.32 6.15
N GLY A 68 19.62 -3.09 6.26
CA GLY A 68 18.61 -3.89 5.59
C GLY A 68 18.76 -3.89 4.06
N PHE A 69 18.98 -2.72 3.45
CA PHE A 69 19.22 -2.63 2.00
C PHE A 69 20.49 -3.35 1.55
N TYR A 70 21.54 -3.37 2.37
CA TYR A 70 22.75 -4.16 2.08
C TYR A 70 22.47 -5.67 2.08
N LYS A 71 21.71 -6.17 3.06
CA LYS A 71 21.24 -7.57 3.06
C LYS A 71 20.36 -7.90 1.86
N LEU A 72 19.50 -6.96 1.45
CA LEU A 72 18.66 -7.09 0.25
C LEU A 72 19.51 -7.30 -1.01
N ARG A 73 20.59 -6.51 -1.16
CA ARG A 73 21.53 -6.63 -2.29
C ARG A 73 22.27 -7.98 -2.28
N LYS A 74 22.73 -8.45 -1.11
CA LYS A 74 23.37 -9.77 -0.98
C LYS A 74 22.43 -10.90 -1.38
N ALA A 75 21.19 -10.87 -0.88
CA ALA A 75 20.19 -11.87 -1.23
C ALA A 75 19.90 -11.87 -2.73
N PHE A 76 19.77 -10.69 -3.35
CA PHE A 76 19.56 -10.57 -4.80
C PHE A 76 20.69 -11.24 -5.61
N VAL A 77 21.95 -10.98 -5.26
CA VAL A 77 23.11 -11.57 -5.96
C VAL A 77 23.12 -13.09 -5.83
N THR A 78 22.80 -13.60 -4.64
CA THR A 78 22.69 -15.04 -4.40
C THR A 78 21.59 -15.68 -5.26
N LEU A 79 20.40 -15.07 -5.30
CA LEU A 79 19.26 -15.57 -6.07
C LEU A 79 19.50 -15.50 -7.58
N ASP A 80 20.10 -14.43 -8.11
CA ASP A 80 20.47 -14.33 -9.52
C ASP A 80 21.50 -15.42 -9.89
N GLY A 81 22.44 -15.72 -8.98
CA GLY A 81 23.38 -16.83 -9.12
C GLY A 81 22.69 -18.20 -9.26
N ILE A 82 21.70 -18.50 -8.42
CA ILE A 82 20.91 -19.73 -8.48
C ILE A 82 20.15 -19.81 -9.81
N MET A 83 19.49 -18.74 -10.23
CA MET A 83 18.70 -18.70 -11.47
C MET A 83 19.57 -18.82 -12.73
N LEU A 84 20.76 -18.23 -12.75
CA LEU A 84 21.71 -18.38 -13.85
C LEU A 84 22.20 -19.82 -14.01
N GLN A 85 22.31 -20.58 -12.92
CA GLN A 85 22.70 -21.98 -12.99
C GLN A 85 21.59 -22.87 -13.49
N GLU A 86 20.36 -22.66 -13.00
CA GLU A 86 19.18 -23.32 -13.52
C GLU A 86 19.07 -23.15 -15.03
N ALA A 87 19.15 -21.91 -15.52
CA ALA A 87 19.09 -21.60 -16.95
C ALA A 87 20.18 -22.35 -17.74
N LYS A 88 21.42 -22.41 -17.23
CA LYS A 88 22.53 -23.14 -17.87
C LYS A 88 22.33 -24.65 -17.85
N ALA A 89 21.76 -25.19 -16.79
CA ALA A 89 21.50 -26.63 -16.66
C ALA A 89 20.37 -27.06 -17.61
N LEU A 90 19.31 -26.24 -17.72
CA LEU A 90 18.19 -26.47 -18.64
C LEU A 90 18.62 -26.36 -20.11
N ASP A 91 19.44 -25.35 -20.47
CA ASP A 91 19.98 -25.19 -21.84
C ASP A 91 20.87 -26.38 -22.26
N LYS A 92 21.58 -26.99 -21.30
CA LYS A 92 22.38 -28.21 -21.52
C LYS A 92 21.58 -29.51 -21.40
N GLY A 93 20.25 -29.44 -21.28
CA GLY A 93 19.36 -30.60 -21.18
C GLY A 93 19.57 -31.47 -19.93
N GLY A 94 20.09 -30.90 -18.83
CA GLY A 94 20.29 -31.60 -17.55
C GLY A 94 21.33 -32.74 -17.58
N LYS A 95 22.20 -32.79 -18.60
CA LYS A 95 23.19 -33.87 -18.81
C LYS A 95 24.61 -33.55 -18.34
N ALA A 96 24.87 -32.35 -17.85
CA ALA A 96 26.19 -31.92 -17.41
C ALA A 96 26.16 -31.53 -15.92
N ASP A 97 27.18 -31.94 -15.16
CA ASP A 97 27.31 -31.56 -13.76
C ASP A 97 27.34 -30.03 -13.64
N PRO A 98 26.50 -29.44 -12.77
CA PRO A 98 26.46 -28.00 -12.61
C PRO A 98 27.78 -27.53 -11.98
N PRO A 99 28.44 -26.49 -12.55
CA PRO A 99 29.66 -25.95 -11.96
C PRO A 99 29.35 -25.38 -10.55
N PRO A 100 30.31 -25.42 -9.61
CA PRO A 100 30.07 -24.92 -8.25
C PRO A 100 29.63 -23.45 -8.28
N LEU A 101 28.64 -23.10 -7.44
CA LEU A 101 28.32 -21.72 -7.13
C LEU A 101 29.54 -21.12 -6.44
N ARG A 102 30.39 -20.42 -7.18
CA ARG A 102 31.25 -19.42 -6.54
C ARG A 102 30.32 -18.27 -6.21
N PRO A 103 30.07 -17.98 -4.92
CA PRO A 103 29.39 -16.75 -4.58
C PRO A 103 30.23 -15.65 -5.22
N ARG A 104 29.68 -14.90 -6.18
CA ARG A 104 30.16 -13.53 -6.43
C ARG A 104 29.71 -12.72 -5.23
N MET A 105 30.22 -13.02 -4.03
CA MET A 105 30.23 -12.03 -2.98
C MET A 105 31.11 -10.93 -3.55
N SER A 106 30.49 -9.81 -3.88
CA SER A 106 31.20 -8.65 -4.36
C SER A 106 32.19 -8.25 -3.26
N ASP A 107 33.48 -8.52 -3.50
CA ASP A 107 34.58 -7.77 -2.89
C ASP A 107 34.56 -6.29 -3.35
N ASP A 108 33.59 -5.90 -4.18
CA ASP A 108 33.33 -4.49 -4.52
C ASP A 108 32.85 -3.76 -3.26
N LYS A 109 33.80 -3.04 -2.65
CA LYS A 109 33.54 -1.94 -1.71
C LYS A 109 32.56 -0.94 -2.34
N MET A 110 31.68 -0.38 -1.52
CA MET A 110 30.82 0.75 -1.91
C MET A 110 31.66 1.86 -2.57
N PRO A 111 31.14 2.56 -3.59
CA PRO A 111 31.61 3.90 -3.88
C PRO A 111 31.19 4.80 -2.71
N GLY A 112 32.19 5.28 -1.94
CA GLY A 112 32.01 5.95 -0.65
C GLY A 112 32.21 4.97 0.51
N SER A 113 33.45 4.83 0.96
CA SER A 113 33.85 3.90 2.02
C SER A 113 33.28 4.29 3.38
N PHE A 114 32.48 3.40 3.96
CA PHE A 114 32.35 3.25 5.41
C PHE A 114 32.82 1.81 5.70
N ASP A 115 33.89 1.66 6.47
CA ASP A 115 34.43 0.34 6.83
C ASP A 115 33.52 -0.33 7.88
N ASP A 116 33.42 -1.66 7.86
CA ASP A 116 32.60 -2.45 8.80
C ASP A 116 33.00 -2.22 10.29
N ASP A 117 34.21 -1.69 10.53
CA ASP A 117 34.72 -1.36 11.87
C ASP A 117 34.16 -0.04 12.43
N GLU A 118 33.55 0.83 11.62
CA GLU A 118 33.07 2.16 12.07
C GLU A 118 31.75 2.09 12.86
N PHE A 119 31.04 0.95 12.81
CA PHE A 119 29.80 0.73 13.57
C PHE A 119 29.99 -0.11 14.84
N ALA A 120 31.17 -0.73 15.05
CA ALA A 120 31.45 -1.49 16.26
C ALA A 120 31.54 -0.62 17.53
N ASP A 121 31.90 0.65 17.38
CA ASP A 121 32.05 1.60 18.49
C ASP A 121 30.72 2.23 18.96
N LEU A 122 29.62 2.05 18.22
CA LEU A 122 28.30 2.59 18.59
C LEU A 122 27.49 1.66 19.49
N ASP A 123 27.77 0.35 19.48
CA ASP A 123 27.12 -0.63 20.36
C ASP A 123 27.54 -0.46 21.84
N GLN A 124 28.63 0.25 22.15
CA GLN A 124 29.12 0.44 23.52
C GLN A 124 28.61 1.70 24.24
N LYS A 125 27.85 2.59 23.58
CA LYS A 125 27.42 3.86 24.18
C LYS A 125 25.93 3.94 24.55
N GLU A 126 25.14 2.89 24.36
CA GLU A 126 23.72 2.88 24.78
C GLU A 126 23.49 2.51 26.26
N ASP A 127 24.55 2.17 27.02
CA ASP A 127 24.42 1.68 28.41
C ASP A 127 24.67 2.73 29.52
N SER A 128 24.67 4.04 29.23
CA SER A 128 24.68 5.06 30.30
C SER A 128 23.33 5.79 30.38
N GLU A 129 22.59 5.49 31.46
CA GLU A 129 21.38 6.16 31.93
C GLU A 129 21.45 7.68 31.72
N ILE A 130 20.54 8.22 30.89
CA ILE A 130 20.31 9.67 30.84
C ILE A 130 19.16 9.97 31.81
N GLU A 131 19.55 10.40 32.99
CA GLU A 131 18.69 10.93 34.05
C GLU A 131 17.90 12.14 33.51
N PHE A 132 16.58 12.08 33.66
CA PHE A 132 15.63 13.09 33.22
C PHE A 132 15.73 14.30 34.17
N VAL A 133 16.20 15.46 33.69
CA VAL A 133 16.09 16.72 34.42
C VAL A 133 15.19 17.67 33.63
N ASP A 134 14.01 17.93 34.20
CA ASP A 134 13.03 18.92 33.74
C ASP A 134 13.63 20.33 33.74
N ALA A 135 13.39 21.10 32.68
CA ALA A 135 13.64 22.53 32.67
C ALA A 135 12.46 23.29 32.05
N SER A 136 11.87 24.13 32.89
CA SER A 136 10.72 24.99 32.67
C SER A 136 10.98 26.17 31.72
N GLU A 137 9.91 26.62 31.07
CA GLU A 137 9.82 27.82 30.23
C GLU A 137 10.18 29.13 30.96
N VAL A 138 10.77 30.10 30.25
CA VAL A 138 10.35 31.52 30.07
C VAL A 138 11.46 32.29 29.29
N PRO A 139 11.15 33.23 28.37
CA PRO A 139 12.10 33.78 27.39
C PRO A 139 12.61 35.20 27.75
N LYS A 140 13.87 35.55 27.42
CA LYS A 140 14.32 36.97 27.25
C LYS A 140 15.47 37.15 26.24
N SER A 141 15.37 38.30 25.58
CA SER A 141 16.19 38.94 24.55
C SER A 141 17.65 39.27 24.92
N GLY A 142 18.49 39.48 23.91
CA GLY A 142 19.66 40.36 24.00
C GLY A 142 20.82 39.95 23.11
N ALA A 143 21.19 40.81 22.15
CA ALA A 143 22.34 40.67 21.27
C ALA A 143 23.68 40.86 22.02
N GLU A 144 24.73 40.13 21.61
CA GLU A 144 26.13 40.62 21.49
C GLU A 144 27.04 39.50 20.93
N THR A 145 27.89 39.86 19.97
CA THR A 145 29.13 39.18 19.50
C THR A 145 30.32 40.07 19.95
N PRO A 146 31.63 39.71 19.83
CA PRO A 146 32.31 38.50 19.32
C PRO A 146 33.53 38.03 20.18
N SER A 147 34.21 36.92 19.81
CA SER A 147 35.68 36.89 19.56
C SER A 147 36.22 35.47 19.34
N GLU A 148 37.10 35.38 18.36
CA GLU A 148 37.72 34.21 17.75
C GLU A 148 38.82 33.56 18.63
N LYS A 149 38.86 32.22 18.65
CA LYS A 149 40.11 31.46 18.77
C LYS A 149 40.07 30.25 17.83
N LYS A 150 40.94 30.28 16.83
CA LYS A 150 41.24 29.18 15.90
C LYS A 150 42.02 28.08 16.61
N THR A 151 41.53 26.85 16.54
CA THR A 151 42.34 25.63 16.59
C THR A 151 41.81 24.66 15.54
N ASN A 152 42.75 24.14 14.74
CA ASN A 152 42.53 23.37 13.53
C ASN A 152 41.90 21.98 13.77
N GLY A 153 40.91 21.65 12.94
CA GLY A 153 40.89 20.42 12.15
C GLY A 153 40.37 19.15 12.80
N LEU A 154 39.05 18.93 12.67
CA LEU A 154 38.37 17.66 12.35
C LEU A 154 36.91 18.02 12.06
N GLN A 155 36.61 18.31 10.79
CA GLN A 155 35.24 18.53 10.32
C GLN A 155 34.53 17.18 10.27
N ALA A 156 33.58 16.99 11.18
CA ALA A 156 32.63 15.88 11.13
C ALA A 156 31.66 16.09 9.94
N PRO A 157 31.36 15.06 9.13
CA PRO A 157 30.45 15.16 7.98
C PRO A 157 28.96 15.13 8.39
N ALA A 158 28.63 15.59 9.60
CA ALA A 158 27.27 15.53 10.13
C ALA A 158 26.41 16.79 9.81
N GLN A 159 27.01 17.85 9.26
CA GLN A 159 26.31 19.13 9.06
C GLN A 159 25.69 19.31 7.66
N ASP A 160 26.03 18.49 6.67
CA ASP A 160 25.49 18.60 5.30
C ASP A 160 24.21 17.79 5.04
N MET A 161 23.65 17.13 6.07
CA MET A 161 22.40 16.34 5.96
C MET A 161 21.20 16.98 6.67
N ALA A 162 21.41 18.09 7.38
CA ALA A 162 20.36 18.83 8.09
C ALA A 162 19.64 19.87 7.21
N THR A 163 20.07 20.07 5.97
CA THR A 163 19.49 21.01 4.98
C THR A 163 18.64 20.32 3.91
N LEU A 164 18.12 19.11 4.19
CA LEU A 164 17.18 18.41 3.31
C LEU A 164 15.78 19.04 3.34
N SER A 165 15.69 20.27 2.85
CA SER A 165 14.45 20.91 2.41
C SER A 165 13.93 20.16 1.19
N LEU A 166 12.75 19.54 1.30
CA LEU A 166 12.02 18.97 0.17
C LEU A 166 11.19 20.08 -0.48
N ASP A 167 11.80 20.87 -1.35
CA ASP A 167 11.05 21.60 -2.36
C ASP A 167 10.55 20.58 -3.40
N ASN A 168 9.25 20.31 -3.39
CA ASN A 168 8.59 19.41 -4.33
C ASN A 168 8.23 20.12 -5.64
N SER A 169 9.20 20.84 -6.21
CA SER A 169 9.08 21.45 -7.54
C SER A 169 10.40 21.29 -8.29
N GLY A 170 10.41 20.48 -9.34
CA GLY A 170 11.51 20.48 -10.30
C GLY A 170 11.82 19.11 -10.89
N THR A 171 11.37 18.90 -12.12
CA THR A 171 12.12 18.13 -13.11
C THR A 171 13.46 18.82 -13.36
N SER A 172 14.46 18.48 -12.55
CA SER A 172 15.85 18.81 -12.83
C SER A 172 16.71 17.56 -12.72
N THR A 173 17.09 17.03 -13.89
CA THR A 173 18.19 16.08 -14.06
C THR A 173 19.46 16.69 -13.49
N PRO A 174 20.14 16.05 -12.52
CA PRO A 174 21.50 16.43 -12.15
C PRO A 174 22.45 15.95 -13.24
N GLN A 175 23.23 16.88 -13.80
CA GLN A 175 24.26 16.63 -14.78
C GLN A 175 25.57 16.27 -14.06
N ASP A 176 26.19 15.18 -14.52
CA ASP A 176 27.57 14.72 -14.30
C ASP A 176 28.13 14.66 -12.86
N ASP A 177 28.08 13.47 -12.26
CA ASP A 177 29.26 12.80 -11.70
C ASP A 177 28.99 11.28 -11.50
N ALA A 178 29.90 10.46 -12.04
CA ALA A 178 29.98 8.98 -12.00
C ALA A 178 28.69 8.17 -12.30
N LYS A 179 28.47 7.81 -13.58
CA LYS A 179 27.50 6.78 -13.99
C LYS A 179 27.86 5.41 -13.40
N LEU A 180 27.28 5.04 -12.26
CA LEU A 180 27.20 3.63 -11.83
C LEU A 180 26.10 2.94 -12.66
N ALA A 181 26.49 1.94 -13.46
CA ALA A 181 25.55 1.09 -14.15
C ALA A 181 24.75 0.28 -13.12
N PRO A 182 23.41 0.23 -13.19
CA PRO A 182 22.61 -0.67 -12.35
C PRO A 182 23.10 -2.11 -12.53
N LEU A 183 23.11 -2.91 -11.45
CA LEU A 183 23.14 -4.37 -11.51
C LEU A 183 22.00 -4.80 -12.45
N GLN A 184 22.35 -5.09 -13.70
CA GLN A 184 21.42 -5.64 -14.67
C GLN A 184 21.23 -7.11 -14.35
N VAL A 185 19.99 -7.57 -14.36
CA VAL A 185 19.69 -8.99 -14.23
C VAL A 185 20.34 -9.71 -15.41
N SER A 186 21.40 -10.49 -15.14
CA SER A 186 22.15 -11.16 -16.21
C SER A 186 21.36 -12.33 -16.80
N SER A 187 20.31 -12.81 -16.12
CA SER A 187 19.43 -13.85 -16.61
C SER A 187 18.34 -13.27 -17.52
N LYS A 188 18.52 -13.43 -18.84
CA LYS A 188 17.38 -13.60 -19.76
C LYS A 188 16.79 -14.97 -19.43
N MET A 189 15.67 -15.00 -18.70
CA MET A 189 14.93 -16.25 -18.58
C MET A 189 14.49 -16.68 -19.98
N ALA A 190 14.61 -17.98 -20.26
CA ALA A 190 14.05 -18.58 -21.46
C ALA A 190 12.54 -18.29 -21.53
N ASP A 191 12.07 -18.10 -22.75
CA ASP A 191 10.70 -17.73 -23.12
C ASP A 191 9.65 -18.72 -22.58
N ASP A 192 8.40 -18.27 -22.55
CA ASP A 192 7.18 -18.92 -22.04
C ASP A 192 7.00 -20.41 -22.44
N SER A 193 7.55 -21.35 -21.67
CA SER A 193 7.01 -22.70 -21.62
C SER A 193 6.43 -23.01 -20.24
N ASP A 194 5.10 -23.04 -20.16
CA ASP A 194 4.27 -23.56 -19.05
C ASP A 194 4.55 -25.04 -18.69
N SER A 195 5.62 -25.66 -19.24
CA SER A 195 5.96 -27.07 -19.06
C SER A 195 7.06 -27.34 -18.04
N ASP A 196 7.58 -26.33 -17.34
CA ASP A 196 8.74 -26.47 -16.45
C ASP A 196 8.46 -27.39 -15.24
N SER A 197 7.20 -27.51 -14.78
CA SER A 197 6.85 -28.34 -13.61
C SER A 197 7.19 -29.83 -13.80
N ASN A 198 7.17 -30.32 -15.04
CA ASN A 198 7.46 -31.73 -15.35
C ASN A 198 8.96 -32.03 -15.41
N VAL A 199 9.81 -31.00 -15.44
CA VAL A 199 11.28 -31.14 -15.47
C VAL A 199 11.82 -31.39 -14.06
N PHE A 200 11.16 -30.84 -13.03
CA PHE A 200 11.58 -30.95 -11.64
C PHE A 200 10.94 -32.15 -10.94
N THR A 201 11.61 -33.30 -10.93
CA THR A 201 11.13 -34.51 -10.25
C THR A 201 11.70 -34.69 -8.83
N ASN A 202 12.81 -34.03 -8.51
CA ASN A 202 13.44 -34.10 -7.19
C ASN A 202 12.79 -33.06 -6.25
N PRO A 203 12.34 -33.45 -5.04
CA PRO A 203 11.78 -32.51 -4.06
C PRO A 203 12.71 -31.33 -3.69
N VAL A 204 14.03 -31.54 -3.70
CA VAL A 204 15.02 -30.48 -3.45
C VAL A 204 15.04 -29.49 -4.61
N ASP A 205 14.98 -29.98 -5.85
CA ASP A 205 14.92 -29.12 -7.04
C ASP A 205 13.64 -28.29 -7.06
N ILE A 206 12.51 -28.91 -6.71
CA ILE A 206 11.22 -28.22 -6.56
C ILE A 206 11.32 -27.12 -5.50
N PHE A 207 11.93 -27.42 -4.35
CA PHE A 207 12.11 -26.42 -3.28
C PHE A 207 12.99 -25.25 -3.73
N ILE A 208 14.13 -25.54 -4.38
CA ILE A 208 15.06 -24.52 -4.89
C ILE A 208 14.38 -23.67 -5.97
N HIS A 209 13.80 -24.30 -6.99
CA HIS A 209 13.15 -23.61 -8.11
C HIS A 209 12.00 -22.72 -7.63
N SER A 210 11.08 -23.28 -6.83
CA SER A 210 9.91 -22.53 -6.38
C SER A 210 10.29 -21.43 -5.39
N GLY A 211 11.29 -21.65 -4.53
CA GLY A 211 11.80 -20.66 -3.58
C GLY A 211 12.55 -19.52 -4.26
N ALA A 212 13.44 -19.82 -5.20
CA ALA A 212 14.14 -18.79 -5.97
C ALA A 212 13.17 -17.92 -6.78
N ASN A 213 12.17 -18.54 -7.44
CA ASN A 213 11.11 -17.81 -8.13
C ASN A 213 10.28 -16.94 -7.18
N MET A 214 9.90 -17.47 -6.01
CA MET A 214 9.16 -16.70 -5.00
C MET A 214 9.97 -15.50 -4.52
N CYS A 215 11.20 -15.70 -4.04
CA CYS A 215 12.03 -14.65 -3.44
C CYS A 215 12.42 -13.58 -4.44
N PHE A 216 12.86 -13.98 -5.63
CA PHE A 216 13.26 -13.04 -6.67
C PHE A 216 12.04 -12.33 -7.27
N GLY A 217 10.94 -13.06 -7.45
CA GLY A 217 9.66 -12.48 -7.87
C GLY A 217 9.16 -11.41 -6.90
N MET A 218 9.20 -11.73 -5.60
CA MET A 218 8.87 -10.81 -4.51
C MET A 218 9.78 -9.58 -4.49
N LEU A 219 11.10 -9.74 -4.64
CA LEU A 219 12.07 -8.65 -4.71
C LEU A 219 11.76 -7.67 -5.85
N LEU A 220 11.63 -8.20 -7.08
CA LEU A 220 11.36 -7.40 -8.27
C LEU A 220 10.02 -6.68 -8.15
N PHE A 221 9.01 -7.39 -7.64
CA PHE A 221 7.68 -6.85 -7.41
C PHE A 221 7.70 -5.73 -6.36
N MET A 222 8.26 -5.94 -5.17
CA MET A 222 8.30 -4.92 -4.11
C MET A 222 9.08 -3.67 -4.54
N LEU A 223 10.23 -3.84 -5.21
CA LEU A 223 11.03 -2.70 -5.68
C LEU A 223 10.33 -1.89 -6.76
N SER A 224 9.46 -2.52 -7.56
CA SER A 224 8.65 -1.81 -8.56
C SER A 224 7.60 -0.89 -7.93
N MET A 225 7.25 -1.12 -6.66
CA MET A 225 6.25 -0.37 -5.90
C MET A 225 6.85 0.70 -4.99
N VAL A 226 8.18 0.86 -4.98
CA VAL A 226 8.85 1.89 -4.16
C VAL A 226 8.47 3.27 -4.70
N PRO A 227 7.84 4.15 -3.87
CA PRO A 227 7.41 5.45 -4.35
C PRO A 227 8.59 6.30 -4.85
N PRO A 228 8.38 7.22 -5.83
CA PRO A 228 9.46 8.06 -6.37
C PRO A 228 10.21 8.88 -5.32
N ALA A 229 9.55 9.29 -4.23
CA ALA A 229 10.15 9.98 -3.09
C ALA A 229 11.28 9.17 -2.41
N PHE A 230 11.31 7.85 -2.62
CA PHE A 230 12.30 6.92 -2.11
C PHE A 230 13.25 6.39 -3.20
N SER A 231 13.26 6.99 -4.39
CA SER A 231 14.10 6.59 -5.52
C SER A 231 15.60 6.57 -5.23
N ARG A 232 16.08 7.43 -4.30
CA ARG A 232 17.49 7.39 -3.84
C ARG A 232 17.83 6.10 -3.08
N LEU A 233 16.87 5.41 -2.47
CA LEU A 233 17.08 4.09 -1.87
C LEU A 233 17.30 3.01 -2.93
N LEU A 234 16.68 3.13 -4.12
CA LEU A 234 16.92 2.22 -5.24
C LEU A 234 18.38 2.30 -5.74
N TYR A 235 19.02 3.47 -5.59
CA TYR A 235 20.44 3.64 -5.92
C TYR A 235 21.36 2.82 -5.00
N VAL A 236 21.04 2.74 -3.71
CA VAL A 236 21.79 1.92 -2.73
C VAL A 236 21.64 0.43 -3.03
N VAL A 237 20.44 0.00 -3.39
CA VAL A 237 20.11 -1.38 -3.75
C VAL A 237 20.83 -1.79 -5.04
N GLY A 238 21.00 -0.85 -5.98
CA GLY A 238 21.79 -1.03 -7.19
C GLY A 238 21.06 -1.74 -8.33
N PHE A 239 19.80 -2.15 -8.16
CA PHE A 239 18.96 -2.73 -9.22
C PHE A 239 17.54 -2.15 -9.20
N ARG A 240 16.83 -2.23 -10.33
CA ARG A 240 15.46 -1.73 -10.48
C ARG A 240 14.45 -2.86 -10.34
N GLY A 241 13.30 -2.56 -9.76
CA GLY A 241 12.16 -3.47 -9.76
C GLY A 241 11.59 -3.67 -11.16
N ASP A 242 10.97 -4.82 -11.37
CA ASP A 242 10.27 -5.20 -12.59
C ASP A 242 9.00 -5.94 -12.17
N ARG A 243 7.88 -5.23 -12.22
CA ARG A 243 6.59 -5.75 -11.76
C ARG A 243 6.14 -6.95 -12.58
N GLU A 244 6.25 -6.86 -13.91
CA GLU A 244 5.77 -7.87 -14.85
C GLU A 244 6.51 -9.18 -14.64
N ARG A 245 7.85 -9.09 -14.61
CA ARG A 245 8.70 -10.24 -14.31
C ARG A 245 8.44 -10.77 -12.89
N GLY A 246 8.32 -9.89 -11.91
CA GLY A 246 8.06 -10.26 -10.52
C GLY A 246 6.79 -11.08 -10.35
N VAL A 247 5.69 -10.62 -10.95
CA VAL A 247 4.38 -11.30 -10.94
C VAL A 247 4.46 -12.66 -11.67
N ARG A 248 5.09 -12.73 -12.84
CA ARG A 248 5.28 -14.01 -13.56
C ARG A 248 6.01 -15.05 -12.72
N MET A 249 7.10 -14.67 -12.07
CA MET A 249 7.88 -15.58 -11.21
C MET A 249 7.08 -16.05 -9.99
N LEU A 250 6.29 -15.17 -9.38
CA LEU A 250 5.38 -15.55 -8.30
C LEU A 250 4.34 -16.58 -8.78
N TRP A 251 3.72 -16.37 -9.95
CA TRP A 251 2.78 -17.33 -10.52
C TRP A 251 3.43 -18.68 -10.79
N LYS A 252 4.66 -18.72 -11.32
CA LYS A 252 5.43 -19.97 -11.47
C LYS A 252 5.59 -20.69 -10.13
N SER A 253 5.94 -19.97 -9.06
CA SER A 253 6.07 -20.57 -7.73
C SER A 253 4.75 -21.17 -7.21
N THR A 254 3.59 -20.56 -7.50
CA THR A 254 2.28 -21.08 -7.07
C THR A 254 1.89 -22.43 -7.67
N GLN A 255 2.55 -22.87 -8.74
CA GLN A 255 2.30 -24.17 -9.36
C GLN A 255 2.80 -25.35 -8.52
N PHE A 256 3.61 -25.09 -7.47
CA PHE A 256 4.21 -26.12 -6.63
C PHE A 256 3.52 -26.26 -5.27
N ASP A 257 3.40 -27.50 -4.82
CA ASP A 257 2.68 -27.87 -3.60
C ASP A 257 3.56 -27.76 -2.35
N ASN A 258 4.11 -26.57 -2.09
CA ASN A 258 4.98 -26.31 -0.94
C ASN A 258 4.77 -24.92 -0.32
N LEU A 259 5.53 -24.62 0.75
CA LEU A 259 5.45 -23.36 1.46
C LEU A 259 5.70 -22.15 0.54
N ASN A 260 6.65 -22.27 -0.40
CA ASN A 260 7.01 -21.18 -1.30
C ASN A 260 5.84 -20.83 -2.23
N GLY A 261 5.17 -21.85 -2.79
CA GLY A 261 3.96 -21.65 -3.58
C GLY A 261 2.81 -21.04 -2.78
N ALA A 262 2.65 -21.44 -1.51
CA ALA A 262 1.66 -20.84 -0.61
C ALA A 262 1.98 -19.36 -0.30
N VAL A 263 3.23 -19.01 0.00
CA VAL A 263 3.64 -17.62 0.28
C VAL A 263 3.55 -16.76 -0.98
N ALA A 264 3.97 -17.27 -2.15
CA ALA A 264 3.78 -16.60 -3.43
C ALA A 264 2.30 -16.31 -3.70
N GLY A 265 1.42 -17.27 -3.37
CA GLY A 265 -0.02 -17.11 -3.49
C GLY A 265 -0.57 -16.00 -2.58
N LEU A 266 -0.09 -15.89 -1.34
CA LEU A 266 -0.45 -14.79 -0.43
C LEU A 266 0.03 -13.43 -0.97
N ILE A 267 1.23 -13.35 -1.55
CA ILE A 267 1.76 -12.10 -2.12
C ILE A 267 0.90 -11.67 -3.31
N LEU A 268 0.59 -12.60 -4.23
CA LEU A 268 -0.24 -12.32 -5.41
C LEU A 268 -1.66 -11.90 -5.01
N LEU A 269 -2.33 -12.68 -4.15
CA LEU A 269 -3.68 -12.35 -3.71
C LEU A 269 -3.72 -11.05 -2.90
N GLY A 270 -2.72 -10.80 -2.04
CA GLY A 270 -2.58 -9.54 -1.33
C GLY A 270 -2.36 -8.34 -2.26
N TYR A 271 -1.60 -8.51 -3.34
CA TYR A 271 -1.43 -7.49 -4.37
C TYR A 271 -2.75 -7.23 -5.11
N TYR A 272 -3.36 -8.28 -5.66
CA TYR A 272 -4.53 -8.16 -6.52
C TYR A 272 -5.80 -7.76 -5.75
N ASN A 273 -6.08 -8.40 -4.62
CA ASN A 273 -7.28 -8.12 -3.81
C ASN A 273 -7.08 -6.91 -2.88
N GLY A 274 -5.85 -6.64 -2.45
CA GLY A 274 -5.54 -5.55 -1.52
C GLY A 274 -5.17 -4.25 -2.24
N LEU A 275 -3.97 -4.21 -2.83
CA LEU A 275 -3.42 -2.97 -3.42
C LEU A 275 -4.14 -2.58 -4.72
N MET A 276 -4.21 -3.49 -5.71
CA MET A 276 -4.95 -3.24 -6.95
C MET A 276 -6.46 -3.19 -6.73
N GLY A 277 -6.97 -3.86 -5.70
CA GLY A 277 -8.39 -3.81 -5.32
C GLY A 277 -8.88 -2.36 -5.16
N GLN A 278 -8.00 -1.46 -4.72
CA GLN A 278 -8.27 -0.03 -4.54
C GLN A 278 -8.24 0.81 -5.83
N ALA A 279 -7.80 0.27 -6.97
CA ALA A 279 -7.83 0.99 -8.25
C ALA A 279 -9.23 0.93 -8.89
N ASP A 280 -9.68 2.06 -9.45
CA ASP A 280 -10.97 2.17 -10.14
C ASP A 280 -10.81 2.06 -11.65
N ILE A 281 -9.72 2.61 -12.17
CA ILE A 281 -9.38 2.61 -13.59
C ILE A 281 -8.53 1.38 -13.85
N VAL A 282 -9.21 0.28 -14.18
CA VAL A 282 -8.64 -1.03 -14.51
C VAL A 282 -9.28 -1.56 -15.80
N PRO A 283 -8.64 -2.51 -16.51
CA PRO A 283 -9.23 -3.15 -17.68
C PRO A 283 -10.64 -3.68 -17.42
N ALA A 284 -11.57 -3.37 -18.31
CA ALA A 284 -12.92 -3.92 -18.26
C ALA A 284 -12.93 -5.40 -18.69
N GLU A 285 -13.90 -6.16 -18.18
CA GLU A 285 -14.05 -7.58 -18.51
C GLU A 285 -14.22 -7.82 -20.02
N ILE A 286 -14.95 -6.93 -20.72
CA ILE A 286 -15.15 -6.99 -22.17
C ILE A 286 -13.86 -6.85 -22.99
N ASP A 287 -12.82 -6.24 -22.40
CA ASP A 287 -11.53 -6.01 -23.05
C ASP A 287 -10.42 -6.86 -22.44
N PHE A 288 -10.71 -7.80 -21.54
CA PHE A 288 -9.68 -8.53 -20.81
C PHE A 288 -9.00 -9.59 -21.68
N ASP A 289 -7.75 -9.32 -22.09
CA ASP A 289 -6.87 -10.24 -22.83
C ASP A 289 -5.66 -10.67 -21.99
N ALA A 290 -4.74 -11.44 -22.58
CA ALA A 290 -3.54 -11.90 -21.89
C ALA A 290 -2.61 -10.74 -21.46
N GLU A 291 -2.56 -9.63 -22.20
CA GLU A 291 -1.77 -8.46 -21.81
C GLU A 291 -2.46 -7.66 -20.69
N ALA A 292 -3.80 -7.69 -20.62
CA ALA A 292 -4.58 -7.07 -19.55
C ALA A 292 -4.27 -7.68 -18.18
N GLU A 293 -3.80 -8.93 -18.11
CA GLU A 293 -3.36 -9.56 -16.85
C GLU A 293 -2.22 -8.80 -16.15
N LEU A 294 -1.41 -8.06 -16.92
CA LEU A 294 -0.27 -7.30 -16.38
C LEU A 294 -0.68 -5.98 -15.72
N VAL A 295 -1.83 -5.44 -16.11
CA VAL A 295 -2.33 -4.12 -15.65
C VAL A 295 -3.68 -4.23 -14.91
N GLY A 296 -4.33 -5.40 -14.95
CA GLY A 296 -5.65 -5.67 -14.41
C GLY A 296 -5.69 -6.86 -13.46
N TYR A 297 -6.91 -7.24 -13.04
CA TYR A 297 -7.16 -8.30 -12.08
C TYR A 297 -7.48 -9.64 -12.79
N PRO A 298 -6.61 -10.66 -12.76
CA PRO A 298 -6.86 -11.95 -13.42
C PRO A 298 -7.82 -12.83 -12.60
N ALA A 299 -9.12 -12.48 -12.64
CA ALA A 299 -10.14 -13.04 -11.77
C ALA A 299 -10.18 -14.57 -11.73
N LYS A 300 -10.09 -15.22 -12.90
CA LYS A 300 -10.13 -16.69 -13.00
C LYS A 300 -8.91 -17.35 -12.34
N LYS A 301 -7.70 -16.81 -12.54
CA LYS A 301 -6.47 -17.33 -11.93
C LYS A 301 -6.48 -17.13 -10.42
N CYS A 302 -6.86 -15.94 -9.95
CA CYS A 302 -6.99 -15.65 -8.52
C CYS A 302 -8.02 -16.57 -7.84
N ALA A 303 -9.18 -16.79 -8.45
CA ALA A 303 -10.21 -17.68 -7.92
C ALA A 303 -9.72 -19.14 -7.85
N ALA A 304 -9.06 -19.63 -8.90
CA ALA A 304 -8.52 -20.99 -8.93
C ALA A 304 -7.41 -21.19 -7.88
N LEU A 305 -6.50 -20.23 -7.76
CA LEU A 305 -5.44 -20.23 -6.75
C LEU A 305 -6.03 -20.26 -5.34
N LEU A 306 -6.97 -19.36 -5.03
CA LEU A 306 -7.60 -19.30 -3.72
C LEU A 306 -8.35 -20.60 -3.40
N ALA A 307 -9.11 -21.16 -4.36
CA ALA A 307 -9.81 -22.42 -4.17
C ALA A 307 -8.85 -23.57 -3.83
N SER A 308 -7.74 -23.69 -4.58
CA SER A 308 -6.68 -24.67 -4.31
C SER A 308 -6.09 -24.50 -2.90
N MET A 309 -5.79 -23.26 -2.50
CA MET A 309 -5.22 -22.97 -1.17
C MET A 309 -6.20 -23.23 -0.03
N ARG A 310 -7.50 -22.93 -0.21
CA ARG A 310 -8.55 -23.25 0.77
C ARG A 310 -8.76 -24.75 0.91
N GLN A 311 -8.63 -25.52 -0.18
CA GLN A 311 -8.69 -26.98 -0.14
C GLN A 311 -7.48 -27.58 0.59
N ARG A 312 -6.27 -27.08 0.31
CA ARG A 312 -5.03 -27.58 0.89
C ARG A 312 -4.86 -27.21 2.36
N TYR A 313 -5.32 -26.04 2.74
CA TYR A 313 -5.16 -25.47 4.08
C TYR A 313 -6.51 -24.98 4.65
N PRO A 314 -7.46 -25.89 4.92
CA PRO A 314 -8.85 -25.54 5.27
C PRO A 314 -8.97 -24.70 6.55
N ASP A 315 -8.08 -24.95 7.52
CA ASP A 315 -8.05 -24.29 8.82
C ASP A 315 -7.24 -22.99 8.84
N SER A 316 -6.55 -22.67 7.74
CA SER A 316 -5.73 -21.46 7.67
C SER A 316 -6.58 -20.20 7.66
N ARG A 317 -6.36 -19.38 8.69
CA ARG A 317 -7.04 -18.09 8.81
C ARG A 317 -6.63 -17.10 7.73
N LEU A 318 -5.39 -17.18 7.22
CA LEU A 318 -4.90 -16.30 6.15
C LEU A 318 -5.73 -16.46 4.88
N TRP A 319 -6.04 -17.70 4.49
CA TRP A 319 -6.84 -17.94 3.29
C TRP A 319 -8.30 -17.55 3.47
N ARG A 320 -8.84 -17.62 4.69
CA ARG A 320 -10.19 -17.08 4.98
C ARG A 320 -10.24 -15.56 4.86
N VAL A 321 -9.16 -14.86 5.24
CA VAL A 321 -9.04 -13.41 5.03
C VAL A 321 -8.95 -13.08 3.55
N GLU A 322 -8.19 -13.84 2.76
CA GLU A 322 -8.19 -13.63 1.30
C GLU A 322 -9.54 -13.93 0.65
N GLU A 323 -10.24 -14.98 1.10
CA GLU A 323 -11.59 -15.31 0.65
C GLU A 323 -12.58 -14.19 0.99
N SER A 324 -12.52 -13.62 2.19
CA SER A 324 -13.41 -12.50 2.56
C SER A 324 -13.16 -11.25 1.74
N ARG A 325 -11.91 -10.97 1.33
CA ARG A 325 -11.59 -9.86 0.42
C ARG A 325 -12.23 -10.05 -0.96
N VAL A 326 -12.14 -11.25 -1.53
CA VAL A 326 -12.77 -11.58 -2.81
C VAL A 326 -14.29 -11.44 -2.70
N VAL A 327 -14.90 -12.01 -1.67
CA VAL A 327 -16.36 -11.92 -1.43
C VAL A 327 -16.81 -10.47 -1.24
N ALA A 328 -16.05 -9.67 -0.51
CA ALA A 328 -16.36 -8.24 -0.35
C ALA A 328 -16.22 -7.47 -1.67
N GLN A 329 -15.25 -7.82 -2.52
CA GLN A 329 -15.09 -7.22 -3.85
C GLN A 329 -16.25 -7.55 -4.80
N GLN A 330 -16.97 -8.64 -4.54
CA GLN A 330 -18.22 -9.04 -5.21
C GLN A 330 -19.46 -8.33 -4.64
N ARG A 331 -19.29 -7.28 -3.82
CA ARG A 331 -20.36 -6.51 -3.20
C ARG A 331 -21.20 -7.31 -2.18
N ARG A 332 -20.57 -8.29 -1.53
CA ARG A 332 -21.20 -9.18 -0.53
C ARG A 332 -20.56 -8.99 0.85
N LEU A 333 -20.62 -7.78 1.39
CA LEU A 333 -19.94 -7.43 2.64
C LEU A 333 -20.43 -8.24 3.85
N ALA A 334 -21.72 -8.55 3.94
CA ALA A 334 -22.28 -9.38 5.02
C ALA A 334 -21.64 -10.78 5.06
N ASP A 335 -21.47 -11.41 3.90
CA ASP A 335 -20.84 -12.73 3.79
C ASP A 335 -19.34 -12.65 4.12
N ALA A 336 -18.67 -11.58 3.72
CA ALA A 336 -17.27 -11.33 4.09
C ALA A 336 -17.10 -11.18 5.61
N ILE A 337 -18.01 -10.46 6.28
CA ILE A 337 -18.05 -10.34 7.74
C ILE A 337 -18.27 -11.71 8.39
N GLN A 338 -19.18 -12.53 7.86
CA GLN A 338 -19.41 -13.89 8.35
C GLN A 338 -18.15 -14.76 8.24
N LEU A 339 -17.43 -14.70 7.11
CA LEU A 339 -16.17 -15.43 6.93
C LEU A 339 -15.10 -15.03 7.96
N LEU A 340 -15.04 -13.73 8.28
CA LEU A 340 -14.06 -13.13 9.20
C LEU A 340 -14.42 -13.26 10.69
N THR A 341 -15.64 -13.68 11.01
CA THR A 341 -16.12 -13.87 12.40
C THR A 341 -16.29 -15.34 12.78
N THR A 342 -16.32 -16.24 11.78
CA THR A 342 -16.48 -17.69 11.99
C THR A 342 -15.19 -18.46 11.70
N GLY A 343 -15.18 -19.76 12.00
CA GLY A 343 -14.04 -20.65 11.79
C GLY A 343 -13.02 -20.63 12.92
N GLN A 344 -11.98 -21.45 12.81
CA GLN A 344 -10.94 -21.56 13.83
C GLN A 344 -10.16 -20.24 13.97
N GLU A 345 -9.88 -19.83 15.22
CA GLU A 345 -9.00 -18.71 15.50
C GLU A 345 -7.54 -19.08 15.23
N SER A 346 -6.74 -18.09 14.81
CA SER A 346 -5.31 -18.30 14.61
C SER A 346 -4.58 -18.33 15.95
N LYS A 347 -3.62 -19.26 16.08
CA LYS A 347 -2.66 -19.27 17.19
C LYS A 347 -1.65 -18.12 17.11
N MET A 348 -1.50 -17.50 15.92
CA MET A 348 -0.59 -16.38 15.70
C MET A 348 -1.33 -15.07 15.89
N ARG A 349 -0.91 -14.28 16.90
CA ARG A 349 -1.46 -12.95 17.20
C ARG A 349 -1.49 -12.03 15.98
N GLN A 350 -0.47 -12.09 15.12
CA GLN A 350 -0.35 -11.28 13.90
C GLN A 350 -1.44 -11.59 12.88
N VAL A 351 -1.80 -12.87 12.74
CA VAL A 351 -2.88 -13.29 11.83
C VAL A 351 -4.24 -12.91 12.41
N THR A 352 -4.41 -13.01 13.73
CA THR A 352 -5.61 -12.50 14.41
C THR A 352 -5.74 -10.99 14.24
N ALA A 353 -4.64 -10.25 14.35
CA ALA A 353 -4.60 -8.81 14.11
C ALA A 353 -5.01 -8.44 12.68
N LEU A 354 -4.46 -9.15 11.67
CA LEU A 354 -4.83 -8.97 10.27
C LEU A 354 -6.32 -9.25 10.03
N ASN A 355 -6.85 -10.33 10.59
CA ASN A 355 -8.27 -10.66 10.49
C ASN A 355 -9.15 -9.58 11.13
N SER A 356 -8.80 -9.11 12.33
CA SER A 356 -9.53 -8.03 13.00
C SER A 356 -9.49 -6.74 12.19
N PHE A 357 -8.35 -6.39 11.59
CA PHE A 357 -8.26 -5.20 10.75
C PHE A 357 -9.15 -5.31 9.50
N GLU A 358 -9.12 -6.45 8.79
CA GLU A 358 -10.01 -6.67 7.63
C GLU A 358 -11.49 -6.67 8.04
N LEU A 359 -11.83 -7.26 9.18
CA LEU A 359 -13.20 -7.25 9.72
C LEU A 359 -13.66 -5.82 10.02
N ALA A 360 -12.80 -4.99 10.58
CA ALA A 360 -13.12 -3.59 10.86
C ALA A 360 -13.35 -2.78 9.58
N LEU A 361 -12.58 -3.03 8.50
CA LEU A 361 -12.79 -2.40 7.19
C LEU A 361 -14.08 -2.87 6.52
N ALA A 362 -14.39 -4.17 6.61
CA ALA A 362 -15.64 -4.72 6.10
C ALA A 362 -16.84 -4.16 6.87
N ALA A 363 -16.78 -4.11 8.20
CA ALA A 363 -17.82 -3.52 9.05
C ALA A 363 -18.02 -2.02 8.77
N MET A 364 -16.93 -1.26 8.59
CA MET A 364 -16.98 0.15 8.18
C MET A 364 -17.72 0.32 6.85
N SER A 365 -17.37 -0.48 5.84
CA SER A 365 -18.01 -0.40 4.52
C SER A 365 -19.45 -0.93 4.55
N HIS A 366 -19.76 -1.88 5.41
CA HIS A 366 -21.12 -2.37 5.63
C HIS A 366 -21.95 -1.41 6.51
N GLN A 367 -21.31 -0.41 7.12
CA GLN A 367 -21.89 0.54 8.05
C GLN A 367 -22.45 -0.10 9.33
N ASP A 368 -21.87 -1.24 9.75
CA ASP A 368 -22.08 -1.81 11.08
C ASP A 368 -21.17 -1.08 12.07
N TRP A 369 -21.65 0.05 12.57
CA TRP A 369 -20.89 0.94 13.44
C TRP A 369 -20.51 0.28 14.77
N GLU A 370 -21.35 -0.58 15.33
CA GLU A 370 -21.03 -1.27 16.58
C GLU A 370 -19.90 -2.27 16.39
N LEU A 371 -19.98 -3.09 15.33
CA LEU A 371 -18.94 -4.05 15.01
C LEU A 371 -17.64 -3.32 14.64
N MET A 372 -17.72 -2.26 13.85
CA MET A 372 -16.58 -1.41 13.49
C MET A 372 -15.86 -0.89 14.74
N GLN A 373 -16.61 -0.27 15.67
CA GLN A 373 -16.03 0.27 16.90
C GLN A 373 -15.33 -0.81 17.73
N LYS A 374 -16.05 -1.89 18.05
CA LYS A 374 -15.52 -2.99 18.88
C LYS A 374 -14.26 -3.59 18.26
N THR A 375 -14.26 -3.75 16.93
CA THR A 375 -13.15 -4.38 16.22
C THR A 375 -11.93 -3.48 16.12
N PHE A 376 -12.09 -2.17 15.89
CA PHE A 376 -10.95 -1.24 15.93
C PHE A 376 -10.36 -1.09 17.33
N LEU A 377 -11.19 -1.11 18.39
CA LEU A 377 -10.69 -1.15 19.76
C LEU A 377 -9.90 -2.44 20.04
N ARG A 378 -10.36 -3.60 19.54
CA ARG A 378 -9.59 -4.85 19.60
C ARG A 378 -8.26 -4.76 18.86
N CYS A 379 -8.17 -3.98 17.78
CA CYS A 379 -6.90 -3.77 17.06
C CYS A 379 -5.84 -3.05 17.91
N LEU A 380 -6.23 -2.23 18.89
CA LEU A 380 -5.31 -1.60 19.85
C LEU A 380 -4.64 -2.64 20.76
N GLU A 381 -5.36 -3.70 21.12
CA GLU A 381 -4.83 -4.79 21.95
C GLU A 381 -3.91 -5.71 21.15
N LEU A 382 -4.15 -5.85 19.85
CA LEU A 382 -3.45 -6.80 19.00
C LEU A 382 -2.18 -6.24 18.35
N ASN A 383 -2.11 -4.93 18.11
CA ASN A 383 -1.03 -4.27 17.37
C ASN A 383 -0.33 -3.19 18.19
N ASP A 384 0.95 -2.96 17.90
CA ASP A 384 1.73 -1.84 18.46
C ASP A 384 1.79 -0.62 17.53
N TRP A 385 1.25 -0.74 16.31
CA TRP A 385 1.23 0.30 15.28
C TRP A 385 -0.18 0.87 15.09
N SER A 386 -0.25 2.10 14.55
CA SER A 386 -1.49 2.73 14.09
C SER A 386 -2.55 3.00 15.17
N HIS A 387 -2.14 3.18 16.44
CA HIS A 387 -3.09 3.46 17.53
C HIS A 387 -3.90 4.73 17.32
N THR A 388 -3.29 5.78 16.77
CA THR A 388 -3.97 7.02 16.36
C THR A 388 -5.15 6.73 15.44
N LEU A 389 -4.90 5.90 14.41
CA LEU A 389 -5.92 5.48 13.46
C LEU A 389 -7.02 4.69 14.16
N TYR A 390 -6.69 3.71 15.02
CA TYR A 390 -7.71 2.88 15.66
C TYR A 390 -8.62 3.67 16.60
N TYR A 391 -8.08 4.61 17.39
CA TYR A 391 -8.90 5.50 18.20
C TYR A 391 -9.78 6.41 17.34
N TYR A 392 -9.23 6.98 16.26
CA TYR A 392 -9.99 7.81 15.33
C TYR A 392 -11.14 7.03 14.67
N MET A 393 -10.88 5.81 14.18
CA MET A 393 -11.89 4.96 13.54
C MET A 393 -12.97 4.53 14.54
N ALA A 394 -12.60 4.18 15.77
CA ALA A 394 -13.57 3.90 16.83
C ALA A 394 -14.42 5.15 17.17
N GLY A 395 -13.82 6.35 17.16
CA GLY A 395 -14.51 7.63 17.33
C GLY A 395 -15.48 7.94 16.17
N CYS A 396 -15.09 7.64 14.93
CA CYS A 396 -15.95 7.77 13.75
C CYS A 396 -17.20 6.90 13.87
N ALA A 397 -17.02 5.64 14.28
CA ALA A 397 -18.13 4.72 14.51
C ALA A 397 -19.05 5.19 15.65
N GLU A 398 -18.47 5.64 16.76
CA GLU A 398 -19.26 6.17 17.89
C GLU A 398 -20.03 7.45 17.51
N LEU A 399 -19.49 8.28 16.63
CA LEU A 399 -20.15 9.48 16.13
C LEU A 399 -21.40 9.12 15.32
N GLU A 400 -21.33 8.12 14.45
CA GLU A 400 -22.49 7.66 13.70
C GLU A 400 -23.54 7.02 14.62
N LEU A 401 -23.13 6.28 15.65
CA LEU A 401 -24.03 5.76 16.69
C LEU A 401 -24.69 6.89 17.49
N TYR A 402 -23.94 7.92 17.85
CA TYR A 402 -24.46 9.12 18.50
C TYR A 402 -25.50 9.83 17.63
N ARG A 403 -25.19 10.07 16.35
CA ARG A 403 -26.13 10.67 15.39
C ARG A 403 -27.37 9.80 15.22
N ASN A 404 -27.26 8.48 15.14
CA ASN A 404 -28.41 7.58 15.10
C ASN A 404 -29.28 7.74 16.34
N ALA A 405 -28.66 7.76 17.53
CA ALA A 405 -29.39 7.92 18.79
C ALA A 405 -30.19 9.23 18.86
N VAL A 406 -29.62 10.35 18.38
CA VAL A 406 -30.32 11.65 18.30
C VAL A 406 -31.51 11.58 17.34
N HIS A 407 -31.30 11.11 16.12
CA HIS A 407 -32.34 11.10 15.07
C HIS A 407 -33.44 10.06 15.31
N GLU A 408 -33.11 8.94 15.96
CA GLU A 408 -34.07 7.93 16.41
C GLU A 408 -34.78 8.30 17.72
N LYS A 409 -34.45 9.46 18.32
CA LYS A 409 -35.01 9.95 19.59
C LYS A 409 -34.87 8.92 20.71
N LYS A 410 -33.68 8.34 20.85
CA LYS A 410 -33.32 7.49 21.99
C LYS A 410 -33.31 8.30 23.28
N ASP A 411 -33.18 7.58 24.39
CA ASP A 411 -33.09 8.16 25.72
C ASP A 411 -31.96 9.20 25.85
N GLU A 412 -32.21 10.28 26.59
CA GLU A 412 -31.26 11.40 26.73
C GLU A 412 -29.95 10.97 27.39
N ASP A 413 -29.98 10.02 28.33
CA ASP A 413 -28.76 9.54 28.98
C ASP A 413 -27.93 8.68 28.04
N GLU A 414 -28.56 7.90 27.16
CA GLU A 414 -27.88 7.20 26.08
C GLU A 414 -27.21 8.18 25.11
N VAL A 415 -27.94 9.19 24.65
CA VAL A 415 -27.43 10.23 23.75
C VAL A 415 -26.23 10.95 24.39
N ARG A 416 -26.34 11.35 25.66
CA ARG A 416 -25.25 12.00 26.42
C ARG A 416 -24.03 11.09 26.58
N ARG A 417 -24.24 9.80 26.89
CA ARG A 417 -23.17 8.81 27.02
C ARG A 417 -22.41 8.63 25.71
N ARG A 418 -23.13 8.46 24.59
CA ARG A 418 -22.54 8.32 23.26
C ARG A 418 -21.74 9.57 22.90
N LYS A 419 -22.33 10.76 23.08
CA LYS A 419 -21.67 12.06 22.85
C LYS A 419 -20.35 12.18 23.61
N LYS A 420 -20.35 11.90 24.91
CA LYS A 420 -19.13 11.91 25.73
C LYS A 420 -18.09 10.93 25.18
N LYS A 421 -18.53 9.74 24.76
CA LYS A 421 -17.61 8.70 24.24
C LYS A 421 -16.96 9.10 22.92
N VAL A 422 -17.68 9.79 22.04
CA VAL A 422 -17.13 10.41 20.82
C VAL A 422 -15.96 11.31 21.16
N GLU A 423 -16.16 12.23 22.10
CA GLU A 423 -15.12 13.19 22.48
C GLU A 423 -13.91 12.53 23.14
N GLU A 424 -14.14 11.53 24.00
CA GLU A 424 -13.06 10.74 24.61
C GLU A 424 -12.19 10.08 23.55
N LEU A 425 -12.79 9.43 22.55
CA LEU A 425 -12.07 8.70 21.50
C LEU A 425 -11.31 9.65 20.58
N PHE A 426 -11.95 10.74 20.12
CA PHE A 426 -11.29 11.72 19.26
C PHE A 426 -10.18 12.45 20.00
N ARG A 427 -10.38 12.95 21.23
CA ARG A 427 -9.29 13.59 21.98
C ARG A 427 -8.17 12.62 22.34
N LYS A 428 -8.43 11.31 22.44
CA LYS A 428 -7.38 10.31 22.67
C LYS A 428 -6.47 10.13 21.47
N ALA A 429 -6.98 10.17 20.24
CA ALA A 429 -6.21 9.84 19.04
C ALA A 429 -4.93 10.69 18.87
N PRO A 430 -4.95 12.03 18.96
CA PRO A 430 -3.74 12.85 18.83
C PRO A 430 -2.69 12.57 19.92
N THR A 431 -3.10 12.13 21.12
CA THR A 431 -2.16 11.88 22.24
C THR A 431 -1.27 10.64 22.03
N VAL A 432 -1.58 9.81 21.03
CA VAL A 432 -0.81 8.62 20.68
C VAL A 432 -0.15 8.74 19.30
N ALA A 433 -0.27 9.88 18.64
CA ALA A 433 0.35 10.17 17.36
C ALA A 433 1.87 10.26 17.46
N GLY A 434 2.58 9.83 16.41
CA GLY A 434 4.04 9.95 16.29
C GLY A 434 4.85 9.02 17.20
N ARG A 435 4.19 8.17 18.02
CA ARG A 435 4.84 7.13 18.83
C ARG A 435 5.55 6.08 17.99
N LYS A 436 5.04 5.84 16.78
CA LYS A 436 5.63 4.95 15.78
C LYS A 436 5.99 5.76 14.54
N LYS A 437 7.21 5.56 14.03
CA LYS A 437 7.71 6.26 12.85
C LYS A 437 8.14 5.27 11.77
N PHE A 438 7.83 5.57 10.52
CA PHE A 438 8.34 4.84 9.38
C PHE A 438 9.57 5.57 8.85
N MET A 439 10.76 4.97 8.94
CA MET A 439 12.04 5.60 8.57
C MET A 439 12.19 7.02 9.17
N ALA A 440 11.97 7.13 10.48
CA ALA A 440 11.97 8.40 11.24
C ALA A 440 10.91 9.45 10.83
N ARG A 441 9.99 9.14 9.90
CA ARG A 441 8.86 10.00 9.53
C ARG A 441 7.57 9.59 10.22
N GLN A 442 6.75 10.58 10.55
CA GLN A 442 5.41 10.34 11.08
C GLN A 442 4.50 9.71 10.02
N LEU A 443 3.59 8.83 10.44
CA LEU A 443 2.65 8.16 9.54
C LEU A 443 1.65 9.17 8.92
N PRO A 444 1.29 9.06 7.64
CA PRO A 444 0.37 10.01 6.99
C PRO A 444 -0.98 10.16 7.70
N PHE A 445 -1.54 9.05 8.21
CA PHE A 445 -2.79 9.09 8.97
C PHE A 445 -2.65 9.80 10.31
N ASP A 446 -1.49 9.74 10.97
CA ASP A 446 -1.28 10.48 12.22
C ASP A 446 -1.32 11.99 11.97
N ILE A 447 -0.67 12.46 10.90
CA ILE A 447 -0.67 13.87 10.49
C ILE A 447 -2.09 14.31 10.15
N PHE A 448 -2.79 13.52 9.32
CA PHE A 448 -4.17 13.77 8.92
C PHE A 448 -5.11 13.89 10.13
N ILE A 449 -5.08 12.89 11.03
CA ILE A 449 -5.99 12.78 12.17
C ILE A 449 -5.76 13.92 13.17
N THR A 450 -4.51 14.20 13.52
CA THR A 450 -4.17 15.30 14.45
C THR A 450 -4.66 16.64 13.90
N ARG A 451 -4.43 16.91 12.61
CA ARG A 451 -4.93 18.10 11.94
C ARG A 451 -6.45 18.17 11.92
N LYS A 452 -7.11 17.05 11.58
CA LYS A 452 -8.57 16.96 11.46
C LYS A 452 -9.27 17.24 12.78
N ILE A 453 -8.75 16.69 13.87
CA ILE A 453 -9.31 16.90 15.21
C ILE A 453 -9.06 18.34 15.66
N GLN A 454 -7.89 18.91 15.38
CA GLN A 454 -7.63 20.33 15.65
C GLN A 454 -8.63 21.24 14.92
N LYS A 455 -8.92 20.98 13.64
CA LYS A 455 -9.94 21.68 12.85
C LYS A 455 -11.31 21.66 13.55
N TRP A 456 -11.73 20.51 14.06
CA TRP A 456 -13.02 20.36 14.73
C TRP A 456 -13.05 21.01 16.12
N GLU A 457 -11.96 20.96 16.89
CA GLU A 457 -11.83 21.67 18.17
C GLU A 457 -11.88 23.20 17.98
N ASP A 458 -11.21 23.73 16.96
CA ASP A 458 -11.25 25.16 16.65
C ASP A 458 -12.67 25.60 16.24
N ARG A 459 -13.34 24.79 15.42
CA ARG A 459 -14.74 25.02 15.04
C ARG A 459 -15.69 24.93 16.23
N ALA A 460 -15.50 23.96 17.13
CA ALA A 460 -16.30 23.80 18.34
C ALA A 460 -16.22 25.06 19.22
N LYS A 461 -15.01 25.62 19.37
CA LYS A 461 -14.78 26.89 20.08
C LYS A 461 -15.43 28.08 19.39
N GLU A 462 -15.28 28.18 18.06
CA GLU A 462 -15.86 29.26 17.26
C GLU A 462 -17.40 29.26 17.36
N PHE A 463 -18.02 28.09 17.22
CA PHE A 463 -19.47 27.93 17.21
C PHE A 463 -20.06 27.83 18.62
N LYS A 464 -19.21 27.69 19.64
CA LYS A 464 -19.58 27.49 21.06
C LYS A 464 -20.50 26.27 21.24
N ILE A 465 -20.12 25.16 20.61
CA ILE A 465 -20.79 23.87 20.70
C ILE A 465 -19.79 22.79 21.12
N ASP A 466 -20.30 21.62 21.48
CA ASP A 466 -19.48 20.48 21.84
C ASP A 466 -18.73 19.90 20.62
N LEU A 467 -17.60 19.23 20.86
CA LEU A 467 -16.74 18.71 19.78
C LEU A 467 -17.52 17.75 18.87
N ALA A 468 -18.35 16.87 19.46
CA ALA A 468 -19.14 15.91 18.71
C ALA A 468 -20.12 16.57 17.73
N ASP A 469 -20.66 17.75 18.06
CA ASP A 469 -21.60 18.48 17.21
C ASP A 469 -20.87 19.33 16.15
N ALA A 470 -19.62 19.73 16.40
CA ALA A 470 -18.82 20.50 15.45
C ALA A 470 -18.32 19.65 14.25
N ILE A 471 -18.48 18.33 14.31
CA ILE A 471 -18.09 17.45 13.20
C ILE A 471 -19.19 17.49 12.13
N GLY A 472 -18.81 17.92 10.92
CA GLY A 472 -19.70 18.07 9.78
C GLY A 472 -19.86 16.77 9.00
N VAL A 473 -19.22 16.68 7.83
CA VAL A 473 -19.32 15.49 6.96
C VAL A 473 -18.89 14.24 7.73
N SER A 474 -19.58 13.12 7.51
CA SER A 474 -19.28 11.85 8.19
C SER A 474 -17.81 11.44 7.99
N PRO A 475 -16.98 11.44 9.05
CA PRO A 475 -15.59 11.02 8.94
C PRO A 475 -15.49 9.51 8.68
N ALA A 476 -16.50 8.71 9.06
CA ALA A 476 -16.56 7.31 8.67
C ALA A 476 -16.68 7.15 7.14
N GLN A 477 -17.52 7.96 6.49
CA GLN A 477 -17.68 7.94 5.02
C GLN A 477 -16.46 8.54 4.30
N GLU A 478 -15.82 9.56 4.88
CA GLU A 478 -14.52 10.06 4.42
C GLU A 478 -13.48 8.93 4.40
N MET A 479 -13.42 8.12 5.46
CA MET A 479 -12.51 6.98 5.56
C MET A 479 -12.87 5.82 4.64
N VAL A 480 -14.17 5.55 4.42
CA VAL A 480 -14.63 4.63 3.36
C VAL A 480 -14.07 5.07 2.02
N ASN A 481 -14.23 6.34 1.66
CA ASN A 481 -13.77 6.86 0.38
C ASN A 481 -12.22 6.78 0.25
N LEU A 482 -11.49 7.15 1.30
CA LEU A 482 -10.02 7.05 1.32
C LEU A 482 -9.53 5.60 1.14
N TRP A 483 -10.27 4.59 1.58
CA TRP A 483 -9.97 3.16 1.35
C TRP A 483 -10.62 2.56 0.09
N ASN A 484 -11.28 3.38 -0.73
CA ASN A 484 -12.08 2.95 -1.88
C ASN A 484 -13.14 1.87 -1.52
N GLY A 485 -13.79 2.05 -0.37
CA GLY A 485 -14.78 1.10 0.15
C GLY A 485 -16.10 1.06 -0.64
N THR A 486 -16.42 2.12 -1.40
CA THR A 486 -17.64 2.19 -2.23
C THR A 486 -17.70 1.05 -3.24
N LYS A 487 -16.56 0.66 -3.81
CA LYS A 487 -16.44 -0.48 -4.74
C LYS A 487 -16.86 -1.83 -4.13
N ARG A 488 -16.84 -1.95 -2.80
CA ARG A 488 -17.22 -3.16 -2.04
C ARG A 488 -18.69 -3.14 -1.60
N MET A 489 -19.37 -2.01 -1.72
CA MET A 489 -20.74 -1.82 -1.23
C MET A 489 -21.76 -2.24 -2.29
N ASN A 490 -22.82 -2.93 -1.89
CA ASN A 490 -24.02 -3.13 -2.71
C ASN A 490 -24.86 -1.84 -2.79
N ASP A 491 -25.93 -1.85 -3.59
CA ASP A 491 -26.73 -0.64 -3.83
C ASP A 491 -27.41 -0.15 -2.54
N GLU A 492 -27.85 -1.03 -1.65
CA GLU A 492 -28.48 -0.64 -0.38
C GLU A 492 -27.49 0.09 0.53
N GLU A 493 -26.28 -0.45 0.65
CA GLU A 493 -25.17 0.15 1.39
C GLU A 493 -24.75 1.50 0.79
N LEU A 494 -24.67 1.62 -0.53
CA LEU A 494 -24.38 2.90 -1.19
C LEU A 494 -25.44 3.97 -0.88
N HIS A 495 -26.73 3.61 -0.92
CA HIS A 495 -27.81 4.54 -0.55
C HIS A 495 -27.78 4.90 0.95
N LYS A 496 -27.41 3.97 1.82
CA LYS A 496 -27.15 4.25 3.25
C LYS A 496 -25.99 5.24 3.40
N SER A 497 -24.91 5.10 2.61
CA SER A 497 -23.80 6.05 2.61
C SER A 497 -24.22 7.46 2.16
N ILE A 498 -25.08 7.59 1.14
CA ILE A 498 -25.66 8.90 0.76
C ILE A 498 -26.42 9.52 1.93
N LYS A 499 -27.24 8.73 2.64
CA LYS A 499 -27.96 9.20 3.83
C LYS A 499 -27.02 9.61 4.96
N SER A 500 -25.92 8.89 5.18
CA SER A 500 -24.89 9.27 6.17
C SER A 500 -24.14 10.57 5.82
N LEU A 501 -24.11 10.96 4.55
CA LEU A 501 -23.49 12.20 4.06
C LEU A 501 -24.47 13.40 4.03
N ALA A 502 -25.74 13.20 4.39
CA ALA A 502 -26.73 14.26 4.41
C ALA A 502 -26.44 15.27 5.54
N TRP A 503 -26.53 16.57 5.25
CA TRP A 503 -26.24 17.61 6.23
C TRP A 503 -27.21 17.58 7.41
N GLU A 504 -28.44 17.16 7.15
CA GLU A 504 -29.52 16.98 8.12
C GLU A 504 -29.16 15.94 9.20
N ARG A 505 -28.15 15.09 8.96
CA ARG A 505 -27.65 14.16 9.96
C ARG A 505 -26.78 14.81 11.02
N CYS A 506 -26.21 15.98 10.74
CA CYS A 506 -25.41 16.71 11.71
C CYS A 506 -26.28 17.11 12.91
N THR A 507 -25.66 17.16 14.09
CA THR A 507 -26.34 17.47 15.36
C THR A 507 -26.12 18.91 15.81
N ALA A 508 -25.29 19.67 15.08
CA ALA A 508 -25.12 21.11 15.27
C ALA A 508 -26.44 21.88 15.08
N PRO A 509 -26.58 23.06 15.71
CA PRO A 509 -27.64 24.01 15.38
C PRO A 509 -27.63 24.40 13.89
N SER A 510 -28.78 24.80 13.35
CA SER A 510 -28.94 25.12 11.92
C SER A 510 -27.93 26.15 11.40
N GLU A 511 -27.60 27.17 12.19
CA GLU A 511 -26.57 28.17 11.83
C GLU A 511 -25.18 27.53 11.70
N GLY A 512 -24.84 26.60 12.59
CA GLY A 512 -23.58 25.85 12.52
C GLY A 512 -23.53 24.96 11.28
N ILE A 513 -24.64 24.30 10.92
CA ILE A 513 -24.74 23.49 9.70
C ILE A 513 -24.55 24.35 8.46
N GLU A 514 -25.19 25.52 8.38
CA GLU A 514 -25.05 26.44 7.24
C GLU A 514 -23.59 26.92 7.09
N LYS A 515 -22.90 27.23 8.20
CA LYS A 515 -21.47 27.59 8.17
C LYS A 515 -20.59 26.42 7.70
N MET A 516 -20.88 25.19 8.13
CA MET A 516 -20.17 24.00 7.67
C MET A 516 -20.37 23.75 6.17
N GLN A 517 -21.60 23.93 5.66
CA GLN A 517 -21.91 23.82 4.23
C GLN A 517 -21.14 24.84 3.39
N LYS A 518 -20.98 26.07 3.89
CA LYS A 518 -20.22 27.14 3.21
C LYS A 518 -18.71 27.01 3.37
N THR A 519 -18.22 26.06 4.17
CA THR A 519 -16.79 25.82 4.37
C THR A 519 -16.26 25.02 3.18
N PRO A 520 -15.40 25.59 2.29
CA PRO A 520 -15.10 24.99 0.99
C PRO A 520 -14.53 23.57 1.06
N ASP A 521 -13.55 23.33 1.94
CA ASP A 521 -12.93 22.02 2.10
C ASP A 521 -13.85 21.01 2.79
N GLU A 522 -14.77 21.45 3.66
CA GLU A 522 -15.78 20.58 4.27
C GLU A 522 -16.82 20.12 3.22
N ALA A 523 -17.34 21.04 2.42
CA ALA A 523 -18.26 20.73 1.33
C ALA A 523 -17.60 19.82 0.28
N ALA A 524 -16.33 20.05 -0.04
CA ALA A 524 -15.60 19.23 -1.00
C ALA A 524 -15.40 17.78 -0.55
N ILE A 525 -15.19 17.52 0.75
CA ILE A 525 -15.14 16.14 1.26
C ILE A 525 -16.46 15.43 0.94
N ARG A 526 -17.60 16.08 1.24
CA ARG A 526 -18.92 15.52 0.92
C ARG A 526 -19.05 15.25 -0.57
N SER A 527 -18.67 16.22 -1.40
CA SER A 527 -18.81 16.11 -2.85
C SER A 527 -17.99 14.98 -3.45
N VAL A 528 -16.74 14.81 -3.02
CA VAL A 528 -15.88 13.71 -3.50
C VAL A 528 -16.43 12.35 -3.05
N CYS A 529 -16.89 12.23 -1.80
CA CYS A 529 -17.50 10.98 -1.33
C CYS A 529 -18.78 10.64 -2.11
N LEU A 530 -19.65 11.62 -2.37
CA LEU A 530 -20.85 11.43 -3.17
C LEU A 530 -20.53 11.06 -4.62
N ALA A 531 -19.55 11.71 -5.25
CA ALA A 531 -19.13 11.41 -6.61
C ALA A 531 -18.68 9.95 -6.76
N ALA A 532 -17.88 9.44 -5.80
CA ALA A 532 -17.46 8.04 -5.79
C ALA A 532 -18.64 7.07 -5.63
N ILE A 533 -19.65 7.43 -4.82
CA ILE A 533 -20.88 6.65 -4.65
C ILE A 533 -21.71 6.65 -5.93
N TYR A 534 -21.99 7.83 -6.50
CA TYR A 534 -22.76 7.98 -7.74
C TYR A 534 -22.10 7.28 -8.92
N ARG A 535 -20.78 7.38 -9.06
CA ARG A 535 -20.01 6.59 -10.05
C ARG A 535 -20.24 5.09 -9.88
N THR A 536 -20.23 4.60 -8.64
CA THR A 536 -20.44 3.17 -8.36
C THR A 536 -21.88 2.73 -8.67
N LEU A 537 -22.87 3.60 -8.44
CA LEU A 537 -24.27 3.40 -8.84
C LEU A 537 -24.51 3.55 -10.35
N GLY A 538 -23.51 3.99 -11.13
CA GLY A 538 -23.67 4.30 -12.56
C GLY A 538 -24.38 5.63 -12.85
N GLN A 539 -24.58 6.48 -11.84
CA GLN A 539 -25.18 7.80 -11.92
C GLN A 539 -24.10 8.84 -12.26
N PHE A 540 -23.58 8.80 -13.49
CA PHE A 540 -22.43 9.61 -13.88
C PHE A 540 -22.72 11.11 -13.94
N ASP A 541 -23.91 11.51 -14.40
CA ASP A 541 -24.33 12.91 -14.49
C ASP A 541 -24.37 13.54 -13.07
N ASP A 542 -25.03 12.88 -12.11
CA ASP A 542 -25.08 13.29 -10.69
C ASP A 542 -23.68 13.38 -10.08
N GLY A 543 -22.80 12.43 -10.41
CA GLY A 543 -21.40 12.40 -9.98
C GLY A 543 -20.57 13.59 -10.49
N ARG A 544 -20.85 14.11 -11.68
CA ARG A 544 -20.19 15.32 -12.21
C ARG A 544 -20.79 16.58 -11.63
N GLU A 545 -22.12 16.62 -11.47
CA GLU A 545 -22.83 17.76 -10.90
C GLU A 545 -22.33 18.07 -9.49
N VAL A 546 -22.22 17.06 -8.64
CA VAL A 546 -21.76 17.23 -7.25
C VAL A 546 -20.31 17.71 -7.14
N LEU A 547 -19.47 17.47 -8.15
CA LEU A 547 -18.08 17.93 -8.20
C LEU A 547 -17.92 19.35 -8.80
N SER A 548 -18.94 19.88 -9.46
CA SER A 548 -18.85 21.14 -10.22
C SER A 548 -18.33 22.31 -9.40
N GLU A 549 -18.85 22.49 -8.17
CA GLU A 549 -18.43 23.55 -7.26
C GLU A 549 -16.98 23.38 -6.80
N VAL A 550 -16.55 22.14 -6.49
CA VAL A 550 -15.17 21.84 -6.05
C VAL A 550 -14.17 22.12 -7.17
N LEU A 551 -14.51 21.78 -8.40
CA LEU A 551 -13.67 21.99 -9.58
C LEU A 551 -13.60 23.47 -10.00
N ALA A 552 -14.63 24.25 -9.69
CA ALA A 552 -14.68 25.69 -9.95
C ALA A 552 -14.05 26.54 -8.83
N ALA A 553 -13.83 25.98 -7.65
CA ALA A 553 -13.31 26.69 -6.49
C ALA A 553 -11.84 27.10 -6.64
N GLU A 554 -11.48 28.23 -6.02
CA GLU A 554 -10.09 28.69 -5.98
C GLU A 554 -9.22 27.79 -5.11
N ARG A 555 -8.06 27.37 -5.63
CA ARG A 555 -7.15 26.46 -4.92
C ARG A 555 -6.72 26.98 -3.54
N ALA A 556 -6.58 28.29 -3.39
CA ALA A 556 -6.17 28.94 -2.15
C ALA A 556 -7.14 28.67 -0.98
N LEU A 557 -8.43 28.40 -1.25
CA LEU A 557 -9.43 28.14 -0.22
C LEU A 557 -9.23 26.82 0.52
N PHE A 558 -8.47 25.90 -0.08
CA PHE A 558 -8.16 24.60 0.48
C PHE A 558 -6.80 24.57 1.18
N LYS A 559 -6.03 25.67 1.12
CA LYS A 559 -4.71 25.76 1.74
C LYS A 559 -4.79 26.24 3.18
N GLY A 560 -3.98 25.64 4.04
CA GLY A 560 -3.81 26.08 5.41
C GLY A 560 -3.63 24.95 6.40
N THR A 561 -3.19 25.30 7.60
CA THR A 561 -2.77 24.34 8.63
C THR A 561 -3.83 23.30 8.98
N THR A 562 -5.12 23.66 8.93
CA THR A 562 -6.26 22.79 9.28
C THR A 562 -7.17 22.46 8.10
N ARG A 563 -6.74 22.73 6.85
CA ARG A 563 -7.55 22.49 5.65
C ARG A 563 -7.28 21.13 5.01
N ASP A 564 -8.30 20.59 4.35
CA ASP A 564 -8.27 19.29 3.67
C ASP A 564 -7.92 19.41 2.17
N GLU A 565 -6.64 19.65 1.89
CA GLU A 565 -6.08 19.90 0.54
C GLU A 565 -6.26 18.76 -0.47
N TYR A 566 -6.40 17.52 0.00
CA TYR A 566 -6.47 16.33 -0.86
C TYR A 566 -7.78 16.24 -1.67
N THR A 567 -8.80 17.02 -1.29
CA THR A 567 -10.15 16.93 -1.88
C THR A 567 -10.18 17.34 -3.35
N MET A 568 -9.47 18.40 -3.73
CA MET A 568 -9.37 18.83 -5.12
C MET A 568 -8.70 17.79 -6.04
N PRO A 569 -7.50 17.25 -5.75
CA PRO A 569 -6.91 16.22 -6.59
C PRO A 569 -7.77 14.95 -6.64
N MET A 570 -8.47 14.60 -5.55
CA MET A 570 -9.45 13.51 -5.59
C MET A 570 -10.67 13.81 -6.47
N ALA A 571 -11.19 15.05 -6.48
CA ALA A 571 -12.27 15.44 -7.39
C ALA A 571 -11.87 15.27 -8.86
N HIS A 572 -10.63 15.67 -9.21
CA HIS A 572 -10.08 15.45 -10.56
C HIS A 572 -9.94 13.96 -10.88
N TYR A 573 -9.46 13.15 -9.94
CA TYR A 573 -9.39 11.70 -10.12
C TYR A 573 -10.77 11.07 -10.31
N GLU A 574 -11.79 11.48 -9.54
CA GLU A 574 -13.15 10.94 -9.70
C GLU A 574 -13.76 11.32 -11.05
N MET A 575 -13.46 12.49 -11.61
CA MET A 575 -13.83 12.83 -13.00
C MET A 575 -13.17 11.88 -14.01
N ALA A 576 -11.89 11.55 -13.82
CA ALA A 576 -11.20 10.56 -14.65
C ALA A 576 -11.86 9.17 -14.53
N ALA A 577 -12.18 8.75 -13.31
CA ALA A 577 -12.82 7.48 -13.05
C ALA A 577 -14.23 7.40 -13.67
N ILE A 578 -15.02 8.48 -13.61
CA ILE A 578 -16.33 8.55 -14.30
C ILE A 578 -16.15 8.38 -15.81
N ALA A 579 -15.22 9.13 -16.42
CA ALA A 579 -14.95 9.04 -17.86
C ALA A 579 -14.50 7.62 -18.27
N TRP A 580 -13.66 6.96 -17.46
CA TRP A 580 -13.26 5.58 -17.70
C TRP A 580 -14.44 4.60 -17.59
N PHE A 581 -15.30 4.74 -16.60
CA PHE A 581 -16.48 3.89 -16.45
C PHE A 581 -17.42 4.00 -17.66
N GLU A 582 -17.62 5.21 -18.18
CA GLU A 582 -18.36 5.45 -19.44
C GLU A 582 -17.65 4.81 -20.65
N CYS A 583 -16.32 4.87 -20.73
CA CYS A 583 -15.52 4.21 -21.77
C CYS A 583 -15.67 2.67 -21.74
N CYS A 584 -15.79 2.10 -20.55
CA CYS A 584 -15.95 0.67 -20.33
C CYS A 584 -17.38 0.17 -20.50
N LYS A 585 -18.37 1.08 -20.48
CA LYS A 585 -19.80 0.79 -20.62
C LYS A 585 -20.40 1.57 -21.79
N PRO A 586 -20.04 1.26 -23.04
CA PRO A 586 -20.55 1.99 -24.20
C PRO A 586 -22.08 1.96 -24.31
N GLU A 587 -22.75 0.99 -23.69
CA GLU A 587 -24.21 0.92 -23.56
C GLU A 587 -24.83 2.08 -22.76
N SER A 588 -24.03 2.77 -21.94
CA SER A 588 -24.46 3.99 -21.22
C SER A 588 -24.56 5.23 -22.13
N ARG A 589 -24.04 5.14 -23.36
CA ARG A 589 -24.13 6.21 -24.35
C ARG A 589 -25.59 6.46 -24.71
N LYS A 590 -26.03 7.72 -24.59
CA LYS A 590 -27.33 8.18 -25.10
C LYS A 590 -27.23 8.33 -26.62
N PRO A 591 -27.84 7.44 -27.46
CA PRO A 591 -27.76 7.56 -28.91
C PRO A 591 -28.53 8.80 -29.39
N ALA A 592 -28.00 9.51 -30.38
CA ALA A 592 -28.71 10.58 -31.06
C ALA A 592 -29.86 10.01 -31.93
N ALA A 593 -30.91 10.81 -32.13
CA ALA A 593 -32.13 10.38 -32.80
C ALA A 593 -31.93 10.04 -34.30
N ASP A 594 -30.86 10.55 -34.89
CA ASP A 594 -30.48 10.45 -36.29
C ASP A 594 -29.35 9.44 -36.56
N GLU A 595 -29.00 8.62 -35.58
CA GLU A 595 -27.89 7.69 -35.74
C GLU A 595 -28.19 6.57 -36.74
N PRO A 596 -27.22 6.22 -37.61
CA PRO A 596 -27.37 5.13 -38.56
C PRO A 596 -27.62 3.80 -37.85
N ALA A 597 -28.61 3.04 -38.33
CA ALA A 597 -29.00 1.75 -37.74
C ALA A 597 -28.10 0.57 -38.19
N ASP A 598 -27.19 0.78 -39.14
CA ASP A 598 -26.30 -0.27 -39.61
C ASP A 598 -25.21 -0.60 -38.56
N ALA A 599 -24.89 -1.89 -38.46
CA ALA A 599 -24.00 -2.40 -37.41
C ALA A 599 -22.57 -1.87 -37.52
N GLU A 600 -22.09 -1.57 -38.73
CA GLU A 600 -20.73 -1.08 -38.97
C GLU A 600 -20.58 0.37 -38.53
N ALA A 601 -21.54 1.23 -38.87
CA ALA A 601 -21.59 2.61 -38.40
C ALA A 601 -21.77 2.69 -36.88
N GLN A 602 -22.61 1.84 -36.29
CA GLN A 602 -22.74 1.75 -34.83
C GLN A 602 -21.43 1.33 -34.14
N ALA A 603 -20.73 0.33 -34.69
CA ALA A 603 -19.43 -0.07 -34.16
C ALA A 603 -18.41 1.07 -34.22
N LYS A 604 -18.42 1.87 -35.30
CA LYS A 604 -17.58 3.05 -35.44
C LYS A 604 -17.92 4.15 -34.42
N LEU A 605 -19.20 4.45 -34.22
CA LEU A 605 -19.66 5.43 -33.23
C LEU A 605 -19.28 5.02 -31.80
N VAL A 606 -19.44 3.74 -31.47
CA VAL A 606 -19.01 3.19 -30.18
C VAL A 606 -17.49 3.35 -30.03
N LYS A 607 -16.71 3.02 -31.07
CA LYS A 607 -15.25 3.16 -31.04
C LYS A 607 -14.81 4.61 -30.81
N GLU A 608 -15.44 5.56 -31.50
CA GLU A 608 -15.19 7.00 -31.34
C GLU A 608 -15.59 7.52 -29.95
N TYR A 609 -16.75 7.08 -29.43
CA TYR A 609 -17.19 7.41 -28.07
C TYR A 609 -16.20 6.91 -27.01
N ARG A 610 -15.78 5.64 -27.12
CA ARG A 610 -14.80 5.05 -26.20
C ARG A 610 -13.47 5.79 -26.26
N LYS A 611 -12.98 6.14 -27.46
CA LYS A 611 -11.76 6.94 -27.62
C LYS A 611 -11.91 8.31 -26.94
N LYS A 612 -13.00 9.02 -27.17
CA LYS A 612 -13.28 10.33 -26.54
C LYS A 612 -13.28 10.24 -25.01
N LYS A 613 -13.93 9.21 -24.45
CA LYS A 613 -14.00 9.01 -22.98
C LYS A 613 -12.66 8.59 -22.38
N MET A 614 -11.87 7.83 -23.12
CA MET A 614 -10.49 7.51 -22.75
C MET A 614 -9.60 8.77 -22.74
N ASP A 615 -9.70 9.63 -23.76
CA ASP A 615 -8.96 10.89 -23.82
C ASP A 615 -9.40 11.83 -22.68
N GLU A 616 -10.71 11.94 -22.40
CA GLU A 616 -11.23 12.68 -21.25
C GLU A 616 -10.65 12.17 -19.92
N CYS A 617 -10.57 10.84 -19.75
CA CYS A 617 -9.94 10.23 -18.58
C CYS A 617 -8.47 10.65 -18.44
N GLN A 618 -7.69 10.60 -19.54
CA GLN A 618 -6.29 11.03 -19.56
C GLN A 618 -6.14 12.51 -19.15
N GLU A 619 -6.95 13.40 -19.71
CA GLU A 619 -6.90 14.84 -19.41
C GLU A 619 -7.13 15.13 -17.92
N TRP A 620 -8.05 14.40 -17.28
CA TRP A 620 -8.28 14.53 -15.84
C TRP A 620 -7.15 13.95 -14.99
N LEU A 621 -6.57 12.81 -15.40
CA LEU A 621 -5.41 12.23 -14.71
C LEU A 621 -4.19 13.15 -14.80
N ASP A 622 -3.94 13.79 -15.94
CA ASP A 622 -2.81 14.68 -16.14
C ASP A 622 -2.87 15.88 -15.17
N LYS A 623 -4.07 16.35 -14.83
CA LYS A 623 -4.24 17.38 -13.80
C LYS A 623 -3.79 16.88 -12.41
N VAL A 624 -4.09 15.64 -12.07
CA VAL A 624 -3.68 15.02 -10.78
C VAL A 624 -2.17 14.75 -10.75
N VAL A 625 -1.59 14.28 -11.85
CA VAL A 625 -0.14 14.02 -11.97
C VAL A 625 0.67 15.30 -11.76
N ASN A 626 0.18 16.42 -12.30
CA ASN A 626 0.83 17.72 -12.18
C ASN A 626 0.42 18.49 -10.90
N TRP A 627 -0.20 17.82 -9.94
CA TRP A 627 -0.58 18.45 -8.66
C TRP A 627 0.63 18.53 -7.73
N GLU A 628 0.68 19.59 -6.93
CA GLU A 628 1.68 19.73 -5.85
C GLU A 628 1.51 18.65 -4.76
N ALA A 629 2.47 18.49 -3.85
CA ALA A 629 2.34 17.52 -2.76
C ALA A 629 1.16 17.84 -1.83
N TYR A 630 0.46 16.81 -1.37
CA TYR A 630 -0.62 16.90 -0.38
C TYR A 630 -0.66 15.63 0.49
N VAL A 631 -1.39 15.70 1.61
CA VAL A 631 -1.59 14.54 2.49
C VAL A 631 -2.35 13.44 1.73
N PHE A 632 -1.79 12.23 1.69
CA PHE A 632 -2.26 11.07 0.91
C PHE A 632 -1.93 11.08 -0.60
N ASP A 633 -1.01 11.94 -1.05
CA ASP A 633 -0.45 11.90 -2.42
C ASP A 633 0.03 10.51 -2.82
N ALA A 634 0.74 9.77 -1.96
CA ALA A 634 1.21 8.42 -2.24
C ALA A 634 0.06 7.43 -2.44
N ARG A 635 -1.05 7.60 -1.69
CA ARG A 635 -2.21 6.72 -1.78
C ARG A 635 -3.00 6.99 -3.06
N LEU A 636 -3.26 8.25 -3.41
CA LEU A 636 -3.90 8.58 -4.69
C LEU A 636 -2.96 8.27 -5.87
N GLY A 637 -1.65 8.50 -5.70
CA GLY A 637 -0.62 8.25 -6.70
C GLY A 637 -0.54 6.79 -7.13
N MET A 638 -0.77 5.82 -6.23
CA MET A 638 -0.91 4.41 -6.62
C MET A 638 -2.10 4.18 -7.56
N ARG A 639 -3.27 4.76 -7.25
CA ARG A 639 -4.46 4.68 -8.10
C ARG A 639 -4.23 5.33 -9.46
N VAL A 640 -3.60 6.51 -9.48
CA VAL A 640 -3.22 7.23 -10.71
C VAL A 640 -2.23 6.43 -11.54
N THR A 641 -1.23 5.80 -10.92
CA THR A 641 -0.24 4.98 -11.63
C THR A 641 -0.90 3.79 -12.32
N ALA A 642 -1.75 3.05 -11.60
CA ALA A 642 -2.53 1.95 -12.17
C ALA A 642 -3.45 2.42 -13.31
N ALA A 643 -4.07 3.60 -13.16
CA ALA A 643 -4.90 4.22 -14.19
C ALA A 643 -4.10 4.51 -15.48
N LEU A 644 -2.95 5.17 -15.36
CA LEU A 644 -2.10 5.50 -16.50
C LEU A 644 -1.57 4.27 -17.23
N GLU A 645 -1.25 3.21 -16.50
CA GLU A 645 -0.84 1.92 -17.09
C GLU A 645 -2.00 1.26 -17.84
N THR A 646 -3.21 1.31 -17.28
CA THR A 646 -4.44 0.84 -17.93
C THR A 646 -4.71 1.61 -19.22
N LEU A 647 -4.62 2.95 -19.20
CA LEU A 647 -4.83 3.78 -20.40
C LEU A 647 -3.77 3.48 -21.48
N ARG A 648 -2.49 3.32 -21.10
CA ARG A 648 -1.41 2.94 -22.03
C ARG A 648 -1.65 1.59 -22.69
N TRP A 649 -2.06 0.57 -21.91
CA TRP A 649 -2.44 -0.73 -22.47
C TRP A 649 -3.64 -0.59 -23.42
N PHE A 650 -4.68 0.14 -23.00
CA PHE A 650 -5.91 0.27 -23.79
C PHE A 650 -5.70 1.02 -25.12
N LYS A 651 -4.84 2.05 -25.14
CA LYS A 651 -4.43 2.75 -26.37
C LYS A 651 -3.71 1.81 -27.35
N ARG A 652 -2.75 1.03 -26.86
CA ARG A 652 -2.02 0.02 -27.66
C ARG A 652 -2.97 -1.02 -28.24
N LYS A 653 -3.83 -1.62 -27.41
CA LYS A 653 -4.82 -2.62 -27.82
C LYS A 653 -5.71 -2.14 -28.98
N ASN A 654 -6.09 -0.86 -28.98
CA ASN A 654 -7.01 -0.30 -29.96
C ASN A 654 -6.31 0.40 -31.15
N ASN A 655 -4.98 0.43 -31.19
CA ASN A 655 -4.17 1.20 -32.14
C ASN A 655 -4.56 2.69 -32.16
N TRP A 656 -4.60 3.31 -30.98
CA TRP A 656 -4.93 4.73 -30.80
C TRP A 656 -3.73 5.59 -30.36
N GLU A 657 -2.52 5.04 -30.45
CA GLU A 657 -1.28 5.75 -30.12
C GLU A 657 -1.06 7.01 -30.95
#